data_AF-A0A4S4DUA4-F1
#
_entry.id   AF-A0A4S4DUA4-F1
#
_cell.length_a   1.000
_cell.length_b   1.000
_cell.length_c   1.000
_cell.angle_alpha   90.00
_cell.angle_beta   90.00
_cell.angle_gamma   90.00
#
_symmetry.space_group_name_H-M   'P 1'
#
loop_
_entity.id
_entity.type
_entity.pdbx_description
1 polymer ?
#
loop_
_entity_poly.entity_id
_entity_poly.type
_entity_poly.pdbx_seq_one_letter_code
_entity_poly.pdbx_strand_id
1 'polypeptide(L)'
;MSAAAAIITLLLIAAVSPAHALGGSSSTIAVIYGSATVCGIVAEQTTRRIQCWRNDQLIEISPAISFDYIAGGRDNFCGVKSGGSALLCWDSNFISKRIYNSSSVLLQHLTFGDNQICALTNVSGSVRCWRDSISAQFPSGSEQFRSISSGLGFSCGVSMISNRVSCWGTNSTLASNIQSQFVNESMLDIAVGGNHACGLNLTGFLICKGINDSGQLNIPSNSAFEYSGLALGADHTCATRKSNGSVVCWGGHGMFSSNVTEGVFFDSIVAGLNFTCGLTTRNFSILCWGPGWPNNSFSGFVLSLPKILPGPCESTCDCASNNSPPSRSSTIRRQGSRALTMRRQRSGTSSKHADKAEELSFSDLVAATNNFSLENKIGAGSFGVVYRGKLWDGRDVAIKRGETGLKMKKFQEKESAFESELAFLSRLHHKHLVKLVGYCEEGDERLLVYEYMKNGALYDHLHDKNNVEKSSSILNSWKMRIKIALDASRGIEYLHNYAVPPIIHRDIKSSNILLDSNWVARVSDFGLSLMGPEYDRDFRPMKAAGTVGYIDPEYYGLNVLTTKSDVYGLGVVLLELLTGKRAIFKSDGSENGGAPTSVVDFAVPAIMAGEMGKILDKRVGPLEVHEAEAVELVGYVAMHCVNLEGKDRPNMADIVANLERALDLCDDSHGSISSGQISIASE
;
A
#
# COMPACT_ATOMS: atom_id res chain seq x y z
N MET A 1 -31.81 -9.31 33.24
CA MET A 1 -30.65 -8.42 33.48
C MET A 1 -29.55 -8.85 32.53
N SER A 2 -29.48 -8.22 31.34
CA SER A 2 -28.39 -8.46 30.38
C SER A 2 -27.86 -7.12 29.94
N ALA A 3 -26.59 -6.86 30.29
CA ALA A 3 -25.86 -5.67 29.91
C ALA A 3 -25.47 -5.77 28.44
N ALA A 4 -25.89 -4.80 27.64
CA ALA A 4 -25.40 -4.61 26.27
C ALA A 4 -24.05 -3.91 26.34
N ALA A 5 -22.99 -4.60 25.94
CA ALA A 5 -21.68 -4.00 25.72
C ALA A 5 -21.72 -3.21 24.40
N ALA A 6 -21.62 -1.88 24.50
CA ALA A 6 -21.43 -1.02 23.34
C ALA A 6 -20.01 -1.23 22.79
N ILE A 7 -19.91 -1.84 21.61
CA ILE A 7 -18.67 -1.92 20.85
C ILE A 7 -18.46 -0.54 20.21
N ILE A 8 -17.52 0.23 20.74
CA ILE A 8 -17.05 1.48 20.13
C ILE A 8 -16.09 1.04 19.01
N THR A 9 -16.57 1.09 17.76
CA THR A 9 -15.74 0.92 16.57
C THR A 9 -14.82 2.14 16.45
N LEU A 10 -13.55 1.97 16.78
CA LEU A 10 -12.51 2.97 16.52
C LEU A 10 -12.21 2.93 15.02
N LEU A 11 -12.73 3.88 14.24
CA LEU A 11 -12.31 4.11 12.87
C LEU A 11 -10.84 4.51 12.88
N LEU A 12 -9.96 3.58 12.48
CA LEU A 12 -8.59 3.89 12.10
C LEU A 12 -8.64 4.63 10.76
N ILE A 13 -8.75 5.95 10.82
CA ILE A 13 -8.51 6.82 9.68
C ILE A 13 -7.03 6.65 9.34
N ALA A 14 -6.73 6.00 8.21
CA ALA A 14 -5.38 6.00 7.65
C ALA A 14 -4.96 7.46 7.49
N ALA A 15 -3.91 7.88 8.20
CA ALA A 15 -3.38 9.24 8.12
C ALA A 15 -3.01 9.53 6.66
N VAL A 16 -3.83 10.33 5.98
CA VAL A 16 -3.52 10.84 4.65
C VAL A 16 -2.40 11.84 4.83
N SER A 17 -1.24 11.57 4.25
CA SER A 17 -0.13 12.52 4.23
C SER A 17 -0.59 13.87 3.67
N PRO A 18 -0.27 15.01 4.31
CA PRO A 18 -0.80 16.30 3.89
C PRO A 18 -0.29 16.69 2.49
N ALA A 19 -1.21 16.98 1.58
CA ALA A 19 -0.93 17.64 0.32
C ALA A 19 -0.75 19.16 0.58
N HIS A 20 0.37 19.73 0.14
CA HIS A 20 0.73 21.14 0.32
C HIS A 20 0.61 21.90 -1.01
N ALA A 21 0.39 23.20 -0.90
CA ALA A 21 0.04 24.06 -2.03
C ALA A 21 0.85 25.34 -2.02
N LEU A 22 0.58 26.22 -2.98
CA LEU A 22 1.19 27.54 -3.02
C LEU A 22 0.72 28.33 -1.79
N GLY A 23 1.61 28.43 -0.83
CA GLY A 23 1.33 29.03 0.48
C GLY A 23 1.01 28.03 1.61
N GLY A 24 1.27 26.75 1.37
CA GLY A 24 1.23 25.71 2.39
C GLY A 24 -0.18 25.27 2.81
N SER A 25 -0.30 23.97 3.00
CA SER A 25 -1.37 23.35 3.79
C SER A 25 -0.83 23.03 5.19
N SER A 26 -1.66 22.54 6.08
CA SER A 26 -1.38 22.34 7.50
C SER A 26 -0.15 21.48 7.72
N SER A 27 0.96 22.15 8.00
CA SER A 27 2.27 21.54 8.11
C SER A 27 3.01 22.06 9.33
N THR A 28 4.18 21.52 9.57
CA THR A 28 5.16 22.04 10.53
C THR A 28 6.14 23.00 9.87
N ILE A 29 6.09 23.15 8.53
CA ILE A 29 6.86 24.10 7.74
C ILE A 29 5.94 25.02 6.92
N ALA A 30 6.29 26.31 6.83
CA ALA A 30 5.54 27.29 6.04
C ALA A 30 6.48 28.17 5.23
N VAL A 31 6.06 28.54 4.02
CA VAL A 31 6.80 29.41 3.11
C VAL A 31 6.02 30.69 2.90
N ILE A 32 6.67 31.83 3.11
CA ILE A 32 6.16 33.16 2.77
C ILE A 32 6.83 33.57 1.46
N TYR A 33 6.14 33.35 0.35
CA TYR A 33 6.79 33.32 -0.94
C TYR A 33 7.16 34.71 -1.49
N GLY A 34 6.54 35.79 -1.03
CA GLY A 34 6.85 37.16 -1.44
C GLY A 34 8.20 37.67 -0.92
N SER A 35 8.70 37.09 0.18
CA SER A 35 9.97 37.45 0.81
C SER A 35 10.96 36.28 0.92
N ALA A 36 10.63 35.11 0.35
CA ALA A 36 11.35 33.86 0.50
C ALA A 36 11.67 33.52 1.98
N THR A 37 10.76 33.84 2.90
CA THR A 37 10.90 33.49 4.32
C THR A 37 10.40 32.09 4.54
N VAL A 38 11.10 31.30 5.35
CA VAL A 38 10.69 29.95 5.71
C VAL A 38 10.57 29.84 7.20
N CYS A 39 9.43 29.38 7.68
CA CYS A 39 9.13 29.22 9.09
C CYS A 39 8.92 27.73 9.42
N GLY A 40 9.30 27.32 10.63
CA GLY A 40 9.12 25.96 11.12
C GLY A 40 8.76 25.91 12.59
N ILE A 41 8.07 24.85 13.00
CA ILE A 41 7.78 24.55 14.41
C ILE A 41 8.93 23.75 15.01
N VAL A 42 9.65 24.33 15.97
CA VAL A 42 10.88 23.73 16.52
C VAL A 42 10.56 22.53 17.41
N ALA A 43 11.25 21.41 17.19
CA ALA A 43 11.06 20.15 17.92
C ALA A 43 11.82 20.10 19.26
N GLU A 44 12.98 20.78 19.37
CA GLU A 44 13.91 20.62 20.50
C GLU A 44 13.53 21.45 21.76
N GLN A 45 12.37 22.09 21.77
CA GLN A 45 11.95 22.97 22.86
C GLN A 45 10.61 22.54 23.47
N THR A 46 10.46 22.72 24.78
CA THR A 46 9.23 22.39 25.52
C THR A 46 8.02 23.17 25.01
N THR A 47 8.25 24.43 24.65
CA THR A 47 7.30 25.25 23.89
C THR A 47 7.55 25.03 22.41
N ARG A 48 6.61 24.38 21.72
CA ARG A 48 6.63 24.12 20.25
C ARG A 48 6.40 25.43 19.48
N ARG A 49 7.34 26.36 19.62
CA ARG A 49 7.25 27.72 19.08
C ARG A 49 7.68 27.75 17.62
N ILE A 50 7.28 28.80 16.93
CA ILE A 50 7.63 29.05 15.54
C ILE A 50 8.96 29.82 15.49
N GLN A 51 9.87 29.40 14.62
CA GLN A 51 11.03 30.17 14.23
C GLN A 51 11.07 30.33 12.72
N CYS A 52 11.48 31.51 12.26
CA CYS A 52 11.56 31.82 10.85
C CYS A 52 13.00 32.12 10.44
N TRP A 53 13.31 31.84 9.18
CA TRP A 53 14.57 32.16 8.54
C TRP A 53 14.30 33.10 7.37
N ARG A 54 15.02 34.22 7.33
CA ARG A 54 14.97 35.24 6.25
C ARG A 54 16.37 35.85 6.10
N ASN A 55 16.91 35.86 4.87
CA ASN A 55 18.19 36.52 4.54
C ASN A 55 19.34 36.15 5.51
N ASP A 56 19.59 34.85 5.71
CA ASP A 56 20.62 34.33 6.62
C ASP A 56 20.46 34.71 8.11
N GLN A 57 19.29 35.22 8.50
CA GLN A 57 18.97 35.55 9.88
C GLN A 57 17.83 34.68 10.43
N LEU A 58 18.02 34.22 11.67
CA LEU A 58 16.98 33.57 12.46
C LEU A 58 16.13 34.63 13.15
N ILE A 59 14.81 34.49 13.01
CA ILE A 59 13.82 35.41 13.54
C ILE A 59 12.94 34.62 14.51
N GLU A 60 12.93 35.08 15.77
CA GLU A 60 12.06 34.53 16.79
C GLU A 60 10.67 35.14 16.70
N ILE A 61 9.64 34.29 16.70
CA ILE A 61 8.25 34.71 16.57
C ILE A 61 7.60 34.82 17.94
N SER A 62 7.01 35.98 18.22
CA SER A 62 6.19 36.22 19.40
C SER A 62 4.70 36.07 19.06
N PRO A 63 3.86 35.47 19.92
CA PRO A 63 4.18 34.93 21.25
C PRO A 63 4.83 33.54 21.22
N ALA A 64 5.70 33.25 22.19
CA ALA A 64 6.35 31.95 22.37
C ALA A 64 5.40 30.91 23.01
N ILE A 65 4.34 30.54 22.28
CA ILE A 65 3.37 29.49 22.65
C ILE A 65 3.50 28.30 21.70
N SER A 66 2.87 27.18 22.05
CA SER A 66 2.88 25.97 21.21
C SER A 66 1.88 26.06 20.06
N PHE A 67 2.31 25.62 18.87
CA PHE A 67 1.50 25.50 17.66
C PHE A 67 1.50 24.06 17.14
N ASP A 68 0.39 23.64 16.50
CA ASP A 68 0.28 22.32 15.87
C ASP A 68 0.46 22.41 14.34
N TYR A 69 0.02 23.52 13.73
CA TYR A 69 0.05 23.72 12.28
C TYR A 69 0.47 25.16 11.95
N ILE A 70 1.24 25.33 10.87
CA ILE A 70 1.54 26.61 10.23
C ILE A 70 1.32 26.53 8.72
N ALA A 71 0.98 27.67 8.11
CA ALA A 71 0.84 27.86 6.67
C ALA A 71 1.21 29.32 6.32
N GLY A 72 1.74 29.60 5.13
CA GLY A 72 2.32 30.90 4.79
C GLY A 72 1.77 31.46 3.48
N GLY A 73 1.26 32.69 3.45
CA GLY A 73 0.78 33.32 2.22
C GLY A 73 1.86 34.09 1.47
N ARG A 74 1.45 35.16 0.77
CA ARG A 74 2.35 36.04 0.03
C ARG A 74 3.32 36.79 0.93
N ASP A 75 2.79 37.52 1.90
CA ASP A 75 3.54 38.48 2.73
C ASP A 75 3.32 38.23 4.23
N ASN A 76 2.56 37.21 4.58
CA ASN A 76 2.11 36.88 5.92
C ASN A 76 2.10 35.36 6.11
N PHE A 77 1.96 34.90 7.34
CA PHE A 77 1.75 33.48 7.64
C PHE A 77 0.85 33.34 8.87
N CYS A 78 0.25 32.17 9.04
CA CYS A 78 -0.62 31.87 10.15
C CYS A 78 -0.25 30.56 10.82
N GLY A 79 -0.61 30.44 12.09
CA GLY A 79 -0.38 29.27 12.92
C GLY A 79 -1.59 28.98 13.80
N VAL A 80 -2.00 27.72 13.81
CA VAL A 80 -3.03 27.21 14.70
C VAL A 80 -2.38 26.87 16.04
N LYS A 81 -2.84 27.54 17.10
CA LYS A 81 -2.39 27.26 18.46
C LYS A 81 -2.65 25.80 18.80
N SER A 82 -1.72 25.19 19.54
CA SER A 82 -1.84 23.80 19.96
C SER A 82 -3.18 23.54 20.67
N GLY A 83 -3.90 22.51 20.22
CA GLY A 83 -5.28 22.23 20.63
C GLY A 83 -6.37 22.91 19.78
N GLY A 84 -6.02 23.60 18.69
CA GLY A 84 -6.99 24.07 17.67
C GLY A 84 -7.86 25.27 18.08
N SER A 85 -7.67 25.84 19.27
CA SER A 85 -8.61 26.81 19.85
C SER A 85 -8.45 28.25 19.30
N ALA A 86 -7.34 28.55 18.62
CA ALA A 86 -7.06 29.89 18.12
C ALA A 86 -6.17 29.87 16.87
N LEU A 87 -6.37 30.86 16.00
CA LEU A 87 -5.56 31.12 14.81
C LEU A 87 -4.88 32.48 14.95
N LEU A 88 -3.55 32.48 14.94
CA LEU A 88 -2.73 33.68 14.96
C LEU A 88 -2.08 33.84 13.59
N CYS A 89 -2.02 35.07 13.10
CA CYS A 89 -1.37 35.41 11.85
C CYS A 89 -0.37 36.54 12.07
N TRP A 90 0.71 36.53 11.30
CA TRP A 90 1.78 37.52 11.36
C TRP A 90 1.96 38.16 10.00
N ASP A 91 2.14 39.47 10.00
CA ASP A 91 2.49 40.22 8.80
C ASP A 91 3.98 40.10 8.45
N SER A 92 4.42 40.84 7.43
CA SER A 92 5.80 40.86 6.96
C SER A 92 6.80 41.39 8.00
N ASN A 93 6.33 42.16 8.99
CA ASN A 93 7.10 42.67 10.12
C ASN A 93 7.00 41.77 11.35
N PHE A 94 6.39 40.60 11.23
CA PHE A 94 6.17 39.65 12.32
C PHE A 94 5.30 40.21 13.44
N ILE A 95 4.38 41.13 13.13
CA ILE A 95 3.38 41.63 14.07
C ILE A 95 2.21 40.66 14.09
N SER A 96 1.95 40.07 15.26
CA SER A 96 0.91 39.06 15.43
C SER A 96 -0.48 39.68 15.56
N LYS A 97 -1.48 39.11 14.89
CA LYS A 97 -2.91 39.36 15.07
C LYS A 97 -3.66 38.06 15.21
N ARG A 98 -4.54 37.96 16.21
CA ARG A 98 -5.44 36.81 16.36
C ARG A 98 -6.68 37.02 15.49
N ILE A 99 -6.95 36.09 14.59
CA ILE A 99 -8.12 36.15 13.68
C ILE A 99 -9.20 35.13 14.05
N TYR A 100 -8.87 34.16 14.90
CA TYR A 100 -9.83 33.19 15.41
C TYR A 100 -9.58 32.85 16.88
N ASN A 101 -10.66 32.69 17.65
CA ASN A 101 -10.63 32.24 19.03
C ASN A 101 -11.96 31.56 19.40
N SER A 102 -11.93 30.26 19.69
CA SER A 102 -13.10 29.53 20.17
C SER A 102 -12.66 28.33 21.00
N SER A 103 -13.35 28.11 22.12
CA SER A 103 -13.16 26.91 22.95
C SER A 103 -14.07 25.75 22.53
N SER A 104 -15.09 25.99 21.69
CA SER A 104 -16.09 24.99 21.31
C SER A 104 -15.90 24.46 19.89
N VAL A 105 -15.39 25.29 18.97
CA VAL A 105 -15.13 24.88 17.58
C VAL A 105 -13.64 24.94 17.33
N LEU A 106 -13.00 23.77 17.31
CA LEU A 106 -11.56 23.66 17.10
C LEU A 106 -11.23 23.60 15.61
N LEU A 107 -10.14 24.23 15.22
CA LEU A 107 -9.63 24.22 13.85
C LEU A 107 -8.65 23.07 13.64
N GLN A 108 -8.73 22.48 12.45
CA GLN A 108 -7.79 21.52 11.88
C GLN A 108 -7.54 21.89 10.42
N HIS A 109 -6.46 21.38 9.83
CA HIS A 109 -6.18 21.55 8.40
C HIS A 109 -6.26 23.00 7.88
N LEU A 110 -5.35 23.85 8.36
CA LEU A 110 -5.13 25.21 7.87
C LEU A 110 -4.54 25.21 6.46
N THR A 111 -5.12 25.97 5.53
CA THR A 111 -4.58 26.24 4.21
C THR A 111 -4.49 27.75 3.99
N PHE A 112 -3.44 28.19 3.31
CA PHE A 112 -3.20 29.60 3.04
C PHE A 112 -2.86 29.79 1.56
N GLY A 113 -3.68 30.56 0.84
CA GLY A 113 -3.38 31.02 -0.51
C GLY A 113 -2.70 32.41 -0.51
N ASP A 114 -2.88 33.17 -1.59
CA ASP A 114 -2.38 34.54 -1.69
C ASP A 114 -3.06 35.51 -0.70
N ASN A 115 -4.39 35.48 -0.67
CA ASN A 115 -5.20 36.42 0.11
C ASN A 115 -6.28 35.74 0.97
N GLN A 116 -6.35 34.40 0.96
CA GLN A 116 -7.37 33.62 1.66
C GLN A 116 -6.74 32.64 2.62
N ILE A 117 -7.30 32.59 3.82
CA ILE A 117 -6.94 31.65 4.87
C ILE A 117 -8.16 30.79 5.10
N CYS A 118 -8.07 29.47 4.97
CA CYS A 118 -9.17 28.57 5.26
C CYS A 118 -8.73 27.47 6.22
N ALA A 119 -9.65 26.96 7.03
CA ALA A 119 -9.41 25.84 7.92
C ALA A 119 -10.66 24.96 8.03
N LEU A 120 -10.46 23.67 8.27
CA LEU A 120 -11.53 22.75 8.63
C LEU A 120 -11.86 22.85 10.12
N THR A 121 -13.10 22.52 10.45
CA THR A 121 -13.55 22.43 11.84
C THR A 121 -13.62 20.96 12.26
N ASN A 122 -13.06 20.62 13.43
CA ASN A 122 -12.97 19.23 13.91
C ASN A 122 -14.34 18.53 14.09
N VAL A 123 -15.41 19.30 14.31
CA VAL A 123 -16.74 18.73 14.65
C VAL A 123 -17.55 18.34 13.42
N SER A 124 -17.43 19.06 12.31
CA SER A 124 -18.32 18.90 11.15
C SER A 124 -17.60 18.79 9.81
N GLY A 125 -16.26 18.97 9.78
CA GLY A 125 -15.51 19.11 8.53
C GLY A 125 -15.99 20.30 7.68
N SER A 126 -16.70 21.25 8.29
CA SER A 126 -17.12 22.49 7.64
C SER A 126 -15.92 23.41 7.51
N VAL A 127 -15.84 24.11 6.38
CA VAL A 127 -14.77 25.06 6.09
C VAL A 127 -15.09 26.42 6.71
N ARG A 128 -14.09 27.02 7.37
CA ARG A 128 -14.10 28.43 7.75
C ARG A 128 -12.99 29.14 7.02
N CYS A 129 -13.32 30.24 6.35
CA CYS A 129 -12.36 31.06 5.62
C CYS A 129 -12.37 32.51 6.12
N TRP A 130 -11.19 33.12 6.10
CA TRP A 130 -10.94 34.52 6.42
C TRP A 130 -10.28 35.20 5.22
N ARG A 131 -10.73 36.42 4.89
CA ARG A 131 -10.23 37.20 3.75
C ARG A 131 -10.29 38.70 4.02
N ASP A 132 -9.44 39.47 3.35
CA ASP A 132 -9.38 40.93 3.45
C ASP A 132 -10.46 41.70 2.64
N SER A 133 -11.37 41.03 1.90
CA SER A 133 -12.43 41.72 1.12
C SER A 133 -13.73 40.90 0.94
N ILE A 134 -14.86 41.61 0.84
CA ILE A 134 -16.24 41.18 1.16
C ILE A 134 -16.95 40.41 0.01
N SER A 135 -16.31 40.14 -1.13
CA SER A 135 -17.03 39.71 -2.36
C SER A 135 -16.86 38.24 -2.79
N ALA A 136 -16.44 37.32 -1.92
CA ALA A 136 -16.27 35.90 -2.30
C ALA A 136 -17.47 35.04 -1.84
N GLN A 137 -18.02 34.25 -2.77
CA GLN A 137 -18.94 33.16 -2.45
C GLN A 137 -18.14 32.04 -1.76
N PHE A 138 -18.35 31.85 -0.46
CA PHE A 138 -17.89 30.67 0.24
C PHE A 138 -18.86 29.51 -0.03
N PRO A 139 -18.40 28.25 -0.01
CA PRO A 139 -19.31 27.11 -0.05
C PRO A 139 -20.37 27.29 1.05
N SER A 140 -21.63 27.02 0.70
CA SER A 140 -22.75 27.05 1.64
C SER A 140 -22.38 26.20 2.86
N GLY A 141 -22.68 26.68 4.07
CA GLY A 141 -22.26 26.06 5.34
C GLY A 141 -22.75 24.62 5.58
N SER A 142 -23.44 24.02 4.62
CA SER A 142 -23.85 22.61 4.58
C SER A 142 -22.79 21.67 3.99
N GLU A 143 -21.82 22.15 3.21
CA GLU A 143 -20.82 21.28 2.58
C GLU A 143 -19.69 20.91 3.57
N GLN A 144 -19.31 19.63 3.55
CA GLN A 144 -18.29 19.06 4.43
C GLN A 144 -17.13 18.51 3.58
N PHE A 145 -15.90 18.81 4.00
CA PHE A 145 -14.70 18.52 3.22
C PHE A 145 -13.70 17.68 4.02
N ARG A 146 -13.11 16.65 3.39
CA ARG A 146 -12.03 15.85 3.98
C ARG A 146 -10.66 16.50 3.82
N SER A 147 -10.49 17.23 2.73
CA SER A 147 -9.24 17.89 2.36
C SER A 147 -9.57 19.22 1.72
N ILE A 148 -8.80 20.26 2.05
CA ILE A 148 -8.89 21.58 1.44
C ILE A 148 -7.50 22.11 1.14
N SER A 149 -7.41 22.92 0.10
CA SER A 149 -6.17 23.57 -0.30
C SER A 149 -6.47 24.90 -1.00
N SER A 150 -5.55 25.84 -0.87
CA SER A 150 -5.64 27.21 -1.38
C SER A 150 -4.39 27.55 -2.17
N GLY A 151 -4.56 28.28 -3.28
CA GLY A 151 -3.45 28.79 -4.10
C GLY A 151 -3.67 30.25 -4.49
N LEU A 152 -3.39 30.64 -5.73
CA LEU A 152 -3.54 32.03 -6.20
C LEU A 152 -4.99 32.36 -6.58
N GLY A 153 -5.70 33.08 -5.70
CA GLY A 153 -7.04 33.59 -5.99
C GLY A 153 -8.18 32.57 -5.94
N PHE A 154 -7.90 31.28 -5.72
CA PHE A 154 -8.91 30.24 -5.50
C PHE A 154 -8.49 29.18 -4.49
N SER A 155 -9.44 28.37 -4.07
CA SER A 155 -9.30 27.23 -3.18
C SER A 155 -10.19 26.10 -3.68
N CYS A 156 -9.80 24.87 -3.38
CA CYS A 156 -10.58 23.69 -3.69
C CYS A 156 -10.62 22.78 -2.46
N GLY A 157 -11.68 21.99 -2.38
CA GLY A 157 -11.85 20.96 -1.37
C GLY A 157 -12.46 19.71 -1.96
N VAL A 158 -12.13 18.57 -1.35
CA VAL A 158 -12.75 17.27 -1.66
C VAL A 158 -13.87 17.01 -0.67
N SER A 159 -15.08 16.82 -1.18
CA SER A 159 -16.25 16.52 -0.35
C SER A 159 -16.06 15.19 0.41
N MET A 160 -16.41 15.17 1.69
CA MET A 160 -16.42 13.92 2.48
C MET A 160 -17.49 12.93 2.00
N ILE A 161 -18.57 13.43 1.40
CA ILE A 161 -19.75 12.63 1.08
C ILE A 161 -19.68 12.13 -0.37
N SER A 162 -19.37 13.02 -1.31
CA SER A 162 -19.43 12.69 -2.73
C SER A 162 -18.08 12.35 -3.34
N ASN A 163 -16.97 12.54 -2.62
CA ASN A 163 -15.59 12.46 -3.13
C ASN A 163 -15.34 13.39 -4.35
N ARG A 164 -16.22 14.37 -4.60
CA ARG A 164 -16.08 15.34 -5.68
C ARG A 164 -15.29 16.56 -5.21
N VAL A 165 -14.62 17.20 -6.17
CA VAL A 165 -13.93 18.47 -5.96
C VAL A 165 -14.94 19.62 -6.08
N SER A 166 -14.96 20.51 -5.09
CA SER A 166 -15.59 21.83 -5.17
C SER A 166 -14.50 22.90 -5.08
N CYS A 167 -14.54 23.91 -5.94
CA CYS A 167 -13.61 25.03 -5.96
C CYS A 167 -14.34 26.37 -5.83
N TRP A 168 -13.74 27.30 -5.08
CA TRP A 168 -14.29 28.64 -4.81
C TRP A 168 -13.16 29.66 -4.74
N GLY A 169 -13.44 30.95 -4.96
CA GLY A 169 -12.39 31.96 -4.97
C GLY A 169 -12.80 33.33 -5.51
N THR A 170 -11.83 34.26 -5.55
CA THR A 170 -11.99 35.54 -6.28
C THR A 170 -11.91 35.33 -7.78
N ASN A 171 -11.08 34.39 -8.23
CA ASN A 171 -11.03 34.01 -9.63
C ASN A 171 -12.07 32.91 -9.91
N SER A 172 -13.35 33.29 -9.88
CA SER A 172 -14.47 32.36 -10.03
C SER A 172 -14.43 31.61 -11.36
N THR A 173 -13.99 32.26 -12.44
CA THR A 173 -13.83 31.64 -13.77
C THR A 173 -12.78 30.53 -13.75
N LEU A 174 -11.60 30.77 -13.18
CA LEU A 174 -10.58 29.73 -13.07
C LEU A 174 -11.04 28.59 -12.15
N ALA A 175 -11.62 28.93 -11.00
CA ALA A 175 -12.14 27.95 -10.05
C ALA A 175 -13.21 27.04 -10.69
N SER A 176 -14.18 27.62 -11.41
CA SER A 176 -15.24 26.85 -12.09
C SER A 176 -14.69 26.00 -13.23
N ASN A 177 -13.70 26.50 -13.96
CA ASN A 177 -13.06 25.78 -15.06
C ASN A 177 -12.22 24.59 -14.56
N ILE A 178 -11.54 24.72 -13.42
CA ILE A 178 -10.81 23.61 -12.81
C ILE A 178 -11.79 22.59 -12.24
N GLN A 179 -12.80 23.05 -11.49
CA GLN A 179 -13.83 22.17 -10.93
C GLN A 179 -14.53 21.33 -12.01
N SER A 180 -14.90 21.94 -13.14
CA SER A 180 -15.58 21.23 -14.23
C SER A 180 -14.73 20.12 -14.86
N GLN A 181 -13.40 20.25 -14.83
CA GLN A 181 -12.47 19.23 -15.31
C GLN A 181 -12.33 18.03 -14.36
N PHE A 182 -12.72 18.17 -13.09
CA PHE A 182 -12.75 17.08 -12.11
C PHE A 182 -14.10 16.37 -12.00
N VAL A 183 -15.10 16.73 -12.83
CA VAL A 183 -16.48 16.20 -12.72
C VAL A 183 -16.57 14.67 -12.82
N ASN A 184 -15.67 14.04 -13.57
CA ASN A 184 -15.63 12.58 -13.73
C ASN A 184 -14.65 11.89 -12.78
N GLU A 185 -13.97 12.63 -11.91
CA GLU A 185 -12.95 12.12 -11.00
C GLU A 185 -13.50 12.01 -9.57
N SER A 186 -13.15 10.94 -8.87
CA SER A 186 -13.41 10.79 -7.44
C SER A 186 -12.10 10.94 -6.69
N MET A 187 -11.97 11.99 -5.87
CA MET A 187 -10.70 12.41 -5.28
C MET A 187 -10.55 11.98 -3.82
N LEU A 188 -9.33 11.70 -3.37
CA LEU A 188 -8.96 11.49 -1.96
C LEU A 188 -8.47 12.79 -1.32
N ASP A 189 -7.65 13.53 -2.05
CA ASP A 189 -7.08 14.79 -1.61
C ASP A 189 -7.01 15.79 -2.78
N ILE A 190 -6.61 17.01 -2.47
CA ILE A 190 -6.39 18.05 -3.47
C ILE A 190 -5.35 19.05 -2.95
N ALA A 191 -4.44 19.44 -3.83
CA ALA A 191 -3.53 20.56 -3.68
C ALA A 191 -3.77 21.56 -4.81
N VAL A 192 -3.58 22.84 -4.52
CA VAL A 192 -3.90 23.96 -5.41
C VAL A 192 -2.65 24.82 -5.65
N GLY A 193 -2.32 25.07 -6.92
CA GLY A 193 -1.18 25.89 -7.34
C GLY A 193 -1.59 27.30 -7.76
N GLY A 194 -0.83 27.86 -8.70
CA GLY A 194 -1.16 29.14 -9.33
C GLY A 194 -2.38 29.04 -10.26
N ASN A 195 -2.28 28.20 -11.28
CA ASN A 195 -3.30 28.06 -12.34
C ASN A 195 -3.81 26.62 -12.53
N HIS A 196 -3.49 25.73 -11.60
CA HIS A 196 -3.84 24.32 -11.66
C HIS A 196 -4.10 23.74 -10.27
N ALA A 197 -4.74 22.58 -10.24
CA ALA A 197 -4.89 21.78 -9.03
C ALA A 197 -4.56 20.32 -9.34
N CYS A 198 -3.93 19.64 -8.39
CA CYS A 198 -3.56 18.24 -8.48
C CYS A 198 -3.95 17.51 -7.21
N GLY A 199 -4.32 16.24 -7.31
CA GLY A 199 -4.60 15.40 -6.16
C GLY A 199 -4.59 13.92 -6.54
N LEU A 200 -4.59 13.05 -5.56
CA LEU A 200 -4.77 11.62 -5.73
C LEU A 200 -6.27 11.32 -5.85
N ASN A 201 -6.63 10.50 -6.83
CA ASN A 201 -7.98 9.95 -6.91
C ASN A 201 -8.16 8.75 -5.94
N LEU A 202 -9.39 8.24 -5.81
CA LEU A 202 -9.68 7.06 -4.98
C LEU A 202 -8.84 5.83 -5.35
N THR A 203 -8.45 5.70 -6.62
CA THR A 203 -7.63 4.61 -7.14
C THR A 203 -6.12 4.86 -6.98
N GLY A 204 -5.72 5.99 -6.38
CA GLY A 204 -4.33 6.32 -6.06
C GLY A 204 -3.54 6.98 -7.19
N PHE A 205 -4.13 7.23 -8.35
CA PHE A 205 -3.47 7.95 -9.44
C PHE A 205 -3.43 9.46 -9.15
N LEU A 206 -2.34 10.10 -9.55
CA LEU A 206 -2.22 11.54 -9.52
C LEU A 206 -3.00 12.13 -10.70
N ILE A 207 -3.94 13.03 -10.39
CA ILE A 207 -4.77 13.72 -11.36
C ILE A 207 -4.50 15.22 -11.23
N CYS A 208 -4.06 15.84 -12.31
CA CYS A 208 -3.80 17.28 -12.41
C CYS A 208 -4.72 17.91 -13.47
N LYS A 209 -5.42 18.99 -13.13
CA LYS A 209 -6.29 19.74 -14.06
C LYS A 209 -6.03 21.24 -13.94
N GLY A 210 -6.30 22.00 -15.01
CA GLY A 210 -6.07 23.45 -15.08
C GLY A 210 -5.27 23.87 -16.31
N ILE A 211 -4.49 24.95 -16.19
CA ILE A 211 -3.63 25.46 -17.26
C ILE A 211 -2.31 24.67 -17.29
N ASN A 212 -1.81 24.37 -18.49
CA ASN A 212 -0.62 23.54 -18.70
C ASN A 212 0.50 24.22 -19.52
N ASP A 213 0.51 25.54 -19.60
CA ASP A 213 1.42 26.29 -20.48
C ASP A 213 2.91 26.07 -20.14
N SER A 214 3.20 25.67 -18.91
CA SER A 214 4.55 25.38 -18.42
C SER A 214 4.85 23.89 -18.25
N GLY A 215 3.91 23.01 -18.60
CA GLY A 215 4.00 21.55 -18.42
C GLY A 215 3.70 21.07 -17.00
N GLN A 216 3.08 21.89 -16.14
CA GLN A 216 2.76 21.56 -14.74
C GLN A 216 1.77 20.40 -14.56
N LEU A 217 1.02 20.03 -15.59
CA LEU A 217 0.12 18.87 -15.60
C LEU A 217 0.78 17.61 -16.21
N ASN A 218 2.00 17.72 -16.75
CA ASN A 218 2.70 16.63 -17.42
C ASN A 218 3.39 15.72 -16.39
N ILE A 219 2.59 14.87 -15.76
CA ILE A 219 3.05 13.95 -14.71
C ILE A 219 4.13 12.99 -15.30
N PRO A 220 5.36 12.94 -14.73
CA PRO A 220 6.46 12.14 -15.29
C PRO A 220 6.22 10.63 -15.30
N SER A 221 5.62 10.11 -14.22
CA SER A 221 5.17 8.72 -14.06
C SER A 221 3.89 8.76 -13.26
N ASN A 222 2.86 8.03 -13.66
CA ASN A 222 1.56 8.06 -13.01
C ASN A 222 1.08 6.65 -12.68
N SER A 223 1.80 5.96 -11.79
CA SER A 223 1.33 4.69 -11.24
C SER A 223 0.45 4.92 -10.02
N ALA A 224 -0.51 4.03 -9.79
CA ALA A 224 -1.37 4.09 -8.60
C ALA A 224 -0.53 4.08 -7.31
N PHE A 225 -0.81 5.04 -6.43
CA PHE A 225 -0.15 5.28 -5.14
C PHE A 225 1.38 5.48 -5.22
N GLU A 226 1.90 5.89 -6.38
CA GLU A 226 3.32 6.25 -6.52
C GLU A 226 3.69 7.42 -5.60
N TYR A 227 2.78 8.39 -5.47
CA TYR A 227 3.01 9.62 -4.72
C TYR A 227 2.24 9.64 -3.40
N SER A 228 2.78 10.36 -2.42
CA SER A 228 2.22 10.47 -1.07
C SER A 228 2.06 11.91 -0.58
N GLY A 229 2.78 12.87 -1.15
CA GLY A 229 2.66 14.29 -0.81
C GLY A 229 2.87 15.15 -2.05
N LEU A 230 2.14 16.26 -2.12
CA LEU A 230 2.16 17.19 -3.24
C LEU A 230 2.59 18.58 -2.76
N ALA A 231 3.27 19.34 -3.60
CA ALA A 231 3.56 20.76 -3.41
C ALA A 231 3.45 21.47 -4.75
N LEU A 232 2.44 22.34 -4.90
CA LEU A 232 2.17 23.04 -6.17
C LEU A 232 2.64 24.49 -6.10
N GLY A 233 3.50 24.89 -7.04
CA GLY A 233 3.94 26.26 -7.23
C GLY A 233 3.02 27.06 -8.16
N ALA A 234 3.53 28.18 -8.68
CA ALA A 234 2.82 28.98 -9.67
C ALA A 234 2.64 28.18 -10.98
N ASP A 235 3.75 27.64 -11.47
CA ASP A 235 3.85 26.99 -12.78
C ASP A 235 4.56 25.62 -12.73
N HIS A 236 4.75 25.06 -11.53
CA HIS A 236 5.37 23.74 -11.31
C HIS A 236 4.62 22.91 -10.28
N THR A 237 4.86 21.60 -10.32
CA THR A 237 4.31 20.63 -9.38
C THR A 237 5.45 19.76 -8.88
N CYS A 238 5.52 19.55 -7.57
CA CYS A 238 6.43 18.61 -6.94
C CYS A 238 5.62 17.55 -6.20
N ALA A 239 6.13 16.31 -6.20
CA ALA A 239 5.53 15.21 -5.47
C ALA A 239 6.60 14.36 -4.76
N THR A 240 6.29 13.89 -3.55
CA THR A 240 7.09 12.88 -2.83
C THR A 240 6.65 11.48 -3.22
N ARG A 241 7.61 10.64 -3.63
CA ARG A 241 7.38 9.23 -3.90
C ARG A 241 7.19 8.47 -2.60
N LYS A 242 6.12 7.67 -2.53
CA LYS A 242 5.77 6.86 -1.35
C LYS A 242 6.83 5.79 -1.04
N SER A 243 7.49 5.25 -2.07
CA SER A 243 8.43 4.13 -1.95
C SER A 243 9.71 4.46 -1.18
N ASN A 244 10.20 5.69 -1.27
CA ASN A 244 11.50 6.08 -0.70
C ASN A 244 11.57 7.52 -0.20
N GLY A 245 10.49 8.31 -0.30
CA GLY A 245 10.48 9.73 0.10
C GLY A 245 11.28 10.65 -0.82
N SER A 246 11.72 10.18 -1.99
CA SER A 246 12.37 11.04 -3.00
C SER A 246 11.36 12.01 -3.60
N VAL A 247 11.83 13.20 -3.99
CA VAL A 247 10.96 14.24 -4.57
C VAL A 247 11.22 14.36 -6.06
N VAL A 248 10.16 14.35 -6.84
CA VAL A 248 10.16 14.64 -8.28
C VAL A 248 9.39 15.92 -8.52
N CYS A 249 9.99 16.87 -9.24
CA CYS A 249 9.35 18.12 -9.64
C CYS A 249 9.30 18.23 -11.16
N TRP A 250 8.22 18.80 -11.68
CA TRP A 250 8.01 19.03 -13.11
C TRP A 250 7.26 20.34 -13.35
N GLY A 251 7.25 20.81 -14.59
CA GLY A 251 6.72 22.12 -14.97
C GLY A 251 7.78 23.22 -14.98
N GLY A 252 7.34 24.49 -15.01
CA GLY A 252 8.19 25.67 -15.09
C GLY A 252 9.11 25.67 -16.32
N HIS A 253 8.61 25.21 -17.48
CA HIS A 253 9.37 25.05 -18.72
C HIS A 253 10.64 24.18 -18.57
N GLY A 254 10.62 23.20 -17.67
CA GLY A 254 11.73 22.27 -17.43
C GLY A 254 12.79 22.78 -16.44
N MET A 255 12.63 23.98 -15.88
CA MET A 255 13.58 24.50 -14.87
C MET A 255 13.60 23.68 -13.57
N PHE A 256 12.54 22.90 -13.31
CA PHE A 256 12.43 22.04 -12.13
C PHE A 256 12.84 20.58 -12.36
N SER A 257 13.23 20.22 -13.60
CA SER A 257 13.61 18.84 -13.96
C SER A 257 15.05 18.47 -13.57
N SER A 258 15.71 19.26 -12.72
CA SER A 258 17.11 19.05 -12.33
C SER A 258 17.25 18.15 -11.09
N ASN A 259 18.34 17.37 -11.03
CA ASN A 259 18.62 16.37 -9.99
C ASN A 259 19.03 16.95 -8.62
N VAL A 260 18.57 18.15 -8.26
CA VAL A 260 18.99 18.84 -7.02
C VAL A 260 18.70 18.02 -5.76
N THR A 261 17.63 17.22 -5.80
CA THR A 261 17.16 16.37 -4.70
C THR A 261 17.66 14.93 -4.79
N GLU A 262 18.57 14.61 -5.71
CA GLU A 262 19.08 13.25 -5.89
C GLU A 262 19.81 12.76 -4.62
N GLY A 263 19.36 11.62 -4.08
CA GLY A 263 19.88 11.07 -2.83
C GLY A 263 19.40 11.77 -1.54
N VAL A 264 18.48 12.74 -1.64
CA VAL A 264 17.83 13.38 -0.49
C VAL A 264 16.37 12.91 -0.40
N PHE A 265 15.96 12.53 0.82
CA PHE A 265 14.61 12.05 1.11
C PHE A 265 13.90 13.04 2.02
N PHE A 266 12.61 13.23 1.78
CA PHE A 266 11.80 14.25 2.40
C PHE A 266 10.59 13.64 3.12
N ASP A 267 10.32 14.19 4.29
CA ASP A 267 9.16 13.87 5.13
C ASP A 267 7.95 14.69 4.67
N SER A 268 8.16 15.98 4.41
CA SER A 268 7.16 16.90 3.86
C SER A 268 7.79 17.90 2.90
N ILE A 269 6.97 18.41 1.98
CA ILE A 269 7.36 19.43 0.99
C ILE A 269 6.33 20.55 0.94
N VAL A 270 6.77 21.77 0.65
CA VAL A 270 5.93 22.97 0.51
C VAL A 270 6.47 23.83 -0.62
N ALA A 271 5.58 24.36 -1.45
CA ALA A 271 5.95 25.17 -2.61
C ALA A 271 5.74 26.67 -2.33
N GLY A 272 6.71 27.48 -2.75
CA GLY A 272 6.53 28.90 -3.05
C GLY A 272 6.21 29.10 -4.52
N LEU A 273 6.23 30.36 -5.00
CA LEU A 273 5.92 30.70 -6.41
C LEU A 273 6.77 29.91 -7.40
N ASN A 274 8.10 30.10 -7.32
CA ASN A 274 9.07 29.53 -8.24
C ASN A 274 10.18 28.76 -7.49
N PHE A 275 9.87 28.23 -6.31
CA PHE A 275 10.79 27.40 -5.52
C PHE A 275 10.00 26.43 -4.65
N THR A 276 10.69 25.41 -4.13
CA THR A 276 10.12 24.41 -3.22
C THR A 276 11.08 24.25 -2.04
N CYS A 277 10.52 24.02 -0.86
CA CYS A 277 11.24 23.67 0.35
C CYS A 277 10.73 22.33 0.86
N GLY A 278 11.60 21.57 1.51
CA GLY A 278 11.22 20.29 2.10
C GLY A 278 11.96 20.00 3.39
N LEU A 279 11.28 19.28 4.28
CA LEU A 279 11.85 18.76 5.51
C LEU A 279 12.52 17.42 5.24
N THR A 280 13.81 17.30 5.53
CA THR A 280 14.57 16.07 5.26
C THR A 280 14.32 14.99 6.32
N THR A 281 14.25 13.73 5.91
CA THR A 281 14.02 12.60 6.84
C THR A 281 15.26 12.27 7.71
N ARG A 282 16.47 12.63 7.24
CA ARG A 282 17.72 12.26 7.90
C ARG A 282 17.93 12.99 9.24
N ASN A 283 17.64 14.29 9.27
CA ASN A 283 17.95 15.14 10.42
C ASN A 283 16.89 16.22 10.68
N PHE A 284 15.75 16.18 9.99
CA PHE A 284 14.67 17.17 10.10
C PHE A 284 15.16 18.62 9.87
N SER A 285 16.14 18.77 8.97
CA SER A 285 16.57 20.07 8.45
C SER A 285 15.74 20.45 7.22
N ILE A 286 15.58 21.75 6.97
CA ILE A 286 14.88 22.25 5.79
C ILE A 286 15.89 22.48 4.67
N LEU A 287 15.57 21.95 3.48
CA LEU A 287 16.30 22.21 2.24
C LEU A 287 15.36 22.89 1.25
N CYS A 288 15.77 24.02 0.68
CA CYS A 288 15.03 24.76 -0.34
C CYS A 288 15.78 24.78 -1.68
N TRP A 289 15.03 24.70 -2.78
CA TRP A 289 15.56 24.66 -4.14
C TRP A 289 14.59 25.28 -5.16
N GLY A 290 15.12 25.65 -6.33
CA GLY A 290 14.34 26.16 -7.46
C GLY A 290 14.83 27.52 -7.96
N PRO A 291 14.43 27.94 -9.18
CA PRO A 291 14.92 29.15 -9.84
C PRO A 291 14.55 30.45 -9.11
N GLY A 292 13.49 30.44 -8.30
CA GLY A 292 13.07 31.57 -7.49
C GLY A 292 13.67 31.64 -6.09
N TRP A 293 14.55 30.69 -5.72
CA TRP A 293 15.18 30.70 -4.40
C TRP A 293 16.38 31.66 -4.35
N PRO A 294 16.52 32.52 -3.32
CA PRO A 294 17.68 33.39 -3.17
C PRO A 294 19.00 32.61 -3.19
N ASN A 295 20.05 33.18 -3.77
CA ASN A 295 21.40 32.60 -3.95
C ASN A 295 21.58 31.56 -5.08
N ASN A 296 20.67 31.47 -6.07
CA ASN A 296 20.88 30.72 -7.32
C ASN A 296 21.40 29.27 -7.10
N SER A 297 20.96 28.63 -6.01
CA SER A 297 21.52 27.36 -5.57
C SER A 297 20.90 26.21 -6.36
N PHE A 298 21.49 25.91 -7.51
CA PHE A 298 21.24 24.67 -8.27
C PHE A 298 21.61 23.40 -7.48
N SER A 299 22.22 23.52 -6.29
CA SER A 299 22.59 22.42 -5.39
C SER A 299 21.69 22.28 -4.15
N GLY A 300 20.64 23.09 -4.02
CA GLY A 300 19.81 23.14 -2.82
C GLY A 300 20.53 23.85 -1.65
N PHE A 301 19.78 24.59 -0.85
CA PHE A 301 20.30 25.36 0.27
C PHE A 301 19.66 24.87 1.58
N VAL A 302 20.49 24.36 2.49
CA VAL A 302 20.04 23.91 3.81
C VAL A 302 19.93 25.10 4.74
N LEU A 303 18.74 25.33 5.30
CA LEU A 303 18.49 26.45 6.20
C LEU A 303 19.13 26.19 7.56
N SER A 304 19.70 27.24 8.14
CA SER A 304 20.25 27.20 9.52
C SER A 304 19.15 27.31 10.57
N LEU A 305 18.05 26.58 10.40
CA LEU A 305 16.96 26.44 11.39
C LEU A 305 17.25 25.25 12.32
N PRO A 306 16.80 25.29 13.58
CA PRO A 306 16.78 24.10 14.43
C PRO A 306 15.92 22.99 13.84
N LYS A 307 16.04 21.78 14.41
CA LYS A 307 15.23 20.64 13.95
C LYS A 307 13.74 20.94 14.06
N ILE A 308 13.03 20.73 12.98
CA ILE A 308 11.59 20.97 12.88
C ILE A 308 10.82 19.67 13.13
N LEU A 309 9.60 19.77 13.65
CA LEU A 309 8.74 18.61 13.85
C LEU A 309 8.44 17.93 12.49
N PRO A 310 8.49 16.59 12.37
CA PRO A 310 8.18 15.84 11.14
C PRO A 310 6.67 15.67 10.89
N GLY A 311 5.89 16.66 11.30
CA GLY A 311 4.44 16.66 11.14
C GLY A 311 3.68 17.04 12.41
N PRO A 312 2.37 17.28 12.27
CA PRO A 312 1.50 17.61 13.39
C PRO A 312 1.40 16.43 14.36
N CYS A 313 1.39 16.70 15.67
CA CYS A 313 1.20 15.63 16.65
C CYS A 313 -0.28 15.22 16.71
N GLU A 314 -0.65 14.06 16.17
CA GLU A 314 -1.96 13.46 16.42
C GLU A 314 -2.03 12.91 17.86
N SER A 315 -3.07 13.29 18.59
CA SER A 315 -3.25 12.96 20.00
C SER A 315 -3.79 11.53 20.23
N THR A 316 -3.17 10.54 19.60
CA THR A 316 -3.41 9.10 19.84
C THR A 316 -2.10 8.42 20.25
N CYS A 317 -1.39 9.02 21.19
CA CYS A 317 -0.36 8.31 21.95
C CYS A 317 -0.86 8.11 23.38
N ASP A 318 -1.42 6.94 23.66
CA ASP A 318 -1.46 6.40 25.02
C ASP A 318 -0.01 6.06 25.42
N CYS A 319 0.77 7.09 25.74
CA CYS A 319 1.98 6.90 26.51
C CYS A 319 1.54 6.60 27.95
N ALA A 320 1.21 5.33 28.19
CA ALA A 320 1.18 4.78 29.53
C ALA A 320 2.54 5.05 30.15
N SER A 321 2.53 5.99 31.10
CA SER A 321 3.61 6.27 32.02
C SER A 321 4.07 4.97 32.67
N ASN A 322 5.25 4.48 32.30
CA ASN A 322 6.03 3.65 33.18
C ASN A 322 7.46 4.17 33.22
N ASN A 323 7.80 4.66 34.40
CA ASN A 323 9.09 5.19 34.80
C ASN A 323 10.22 4.15 34.62
N SER A 324 11.40 4.74 34.38
CA SER A 324 12.76 4.23 34.60
C SER A 324 13.46 3.44 33.48
N PRO A 325 14.70 3.85 33.11
CA PRO A 325 15.48 3.23 32.05
C PRO A 325 16.45 2.18 32.61
N PRO A 326 16.97 1.28 31.76
CA PRO A 326 18.30 0.75 31.99
C PRO A 326 19.22 1.09 30.81
N SER A 327 20.15 2.00 31.10
CA SER A 327 21.48 1.97 30.53
C SER A 327 22.12 0.58 30.72
N ARG A 328 22.73 0.00 29.69
CA ARG A 328 24.09 -0.55 29.74
C ARG A 328 24.55 -1.11 28.39
N SER A 329 25.63 -0.50 27.91
CA SER A 329 26.57 -1.01 26.93
C SER A 329 27.30 -2.24 27.48
N SER A 330 27.51 -3.28 26.67
CA SER A 330 28.68 -4.17 26.80
C SER A 330 28.86 -5.09 25.58
N THR A 331 29.86 -4.73 24.76
CA THR A 331 30.96 -5.58 24.28
C THR A 331 30.73 -7.09 24.07
N ILE A 332 30.82 -7.46 22.80
CA ILE A 332 31.04 -8.81 22.26
C ILE A 332 32.41 -9.34 22.74
N ARG A 333 32.42 -10.52 23.38
CA ARG A 333 33.63 -11.33 23.56
C ARG A 333 33.39 -12.71 22.96
N ARG A 334 34.10 -12.98 21.86
CA ARG A 334 34.29 -14.30 21.27
C ARG A 334 35.03 -15.21 22.25
N GLN A 335 34.55 -16.43 22.42
CA GLN A 335 35.39 -17.61 22.66
C GLN A 335 34.69 -18.84 22.09
N GLY A 336 35.37 -19.51 21.16
CA GLY A 336 34.99 -20.84 20.70
C GLY A 336 35.63 -21.91 21.58
N SER A 337 35.06 -23.11 21.60
CA SER A 337 35.78 -24.38 21.75
C SER A 337 34.87 -25.58 21.42
N ARG A 338 35.54 -26.62 20.94
CA ARG A 338 35.06 -27.82 20.25
C ARG A 338 34.44 -28.89 21.16
N ALA A 339 33.56 -29.69 20.55
CA ALA A 339 33.32 -31.14 20.67
C ALA A 339 33.13 -31.80 22.05
N LEU A 340 32.05 -32.57 22.20
CA LEU A 340 32.08 -34.05 22.31
C LEU A 340 30.68 -34.65 22.48
N THR A 341 30.54 -35.82 21.89
CA THR A 341 29.44 -36.80 21.93
C THR A 341 29.05 -37.25 23.34
N MET A 342 27.75 -37.39 23.62
CA MET A 342 27.19 -38.51 24.40
C MET A 342 25.68 -38.66 24.18
N ARG A 343 25.31 -39.88 23.75
CA ARG A 343 23.98 -40.48 23.79
C ARG A 343 23.44 -40.47 25.23
N ARG A 344 22.20 -40.04 25.43
CA ARG A 344 21.44 -40.36 26.65
C ARG A 344 19.99 -40.64 26.31
N GLN A 345 19.63 -41.93 26.33
CA GLN A 345 18.24 -42.38 26.39
C GLN A 345 17.59 -41.85 27.67
N ARG A 346 16.36 -41.32 27.54
CA ARG A 346 15.40 -41.25 28.65
C ARG A 346 13.97 -41.27 28.08
N SER A 347 13.31 -42.41 28.26
CA SER A 347 11.86 -42.51 28.25
C SER A 347 11.28 -41.64 29.35
N GLY A 348 10.22 -40.88 29.02
CA GLY A 348 9.50 -40.02 29.94
C GLY A 348 8.44 -39.21 29.19
N THR A 349 7.19 -39.62 29.34
CA THR A 349 5.99 -39.07 28.71
C THR A 349 5.63 -37.66 29.19
N SER A 350 4.97 -36.92 28.30
CA SER A 350 4.12 -35.74 28.51
C SER A 350 4.69 -34.35 28.15
N SER A 351 4.37 -33.97 26.91
CA SER A 351 3.85 -32.66 26.47
C SER A 351 4.74 -31.41 26.60
N LYS A 352 5.84 -31.33 25.86
CA LYS A 352 6.47 -30.04 25.47
C LYS A 352 7.28 -30.13 24.16
N HIS A 353 6.71 -30.57 23.04
CA HIS A 353 7.30 -30.36 21.70
C HIS A 353 6.18 -30.28 20.65
N ALA A 354 5.71 -29.07 20.32
CA ALA A 354 4.71 -28.87 19.26
C ALA A 354 5.24 -28.07 18.05
N ASP A 355 6.54 -27.73 18.01
CA ASP A 355 7.12 -26.79 17.04
C ASP A 355 8.24 -27.40 16.16
N LYS A 356 8.27 -28.72 15.97
CA LYS A 356 9.11 -29.35 14.94
C LYS A 356 8.28 -30.35 14.14
N ALA A 357 8.50 -30.37 12.82
CA ALA A 357 7.94 -31.39 11.94
C ALA A 357 8.30 -32.79 12.49
N GLU A 358 7.28 -33.65 12.62
CA GLU A 358 7.41 -34.99 13.18
C GLU A 358 8.10 -35.93 12.17
N GLU A 359 9.13 -36.66 12.61
CA GLU A 359 9.71 -37.74 11.82
C GLU A 359 8.81 -38.97 11.94
N LEU A 360 8.16 -39.36 10.85
CA LEU A 360 7.17 -40.42 10.77
C LEU A 360 7.77 -41.63 10.06
N SER A 361 7.44 -42.84 10.50
CA SER A 361 7.97 -44.05 9.87
C SER A 361 7.30 -44.32 8.51
N PHE A 362 8.04 -44.94 7.59
CA PHE A 362 7.47 -45.32 6.29
C PHE A 362 6.29 -46.28 6.46
N SER A 363 6.37 -47.20 7.42
CA SER A 363 5.30 -48.13 7.75
C SER A 363 4.01 -47.42 8.19
N ASP A 364 4.11 -46.35 8.97
CA ASP A 364 2.96 -45.57 9.41
C ASP A 364 2.29 -44.87 8.22
N LEU A 365 3.08 -44.33 7.28
CA LEU A 365 2.56 -43.67 6.07
C LEU A 365 1.94 -44.66 5.08
N VAL A 366 2.49 -45.87 4.97
CA VAL A 366 1.89 -46.99 4.22
C VAL A 366 0.53 -47.34 4.81
N ALA A 367 0.43 -47.49 6.14
CA ALA A 367 -0.84 -47.78 6.79
C ALA A 367 -1.85 -46.63 6.61
N ALA A 368 -1.41 -45.39 6.79
CA ALA A 368 -2.25 -44.19 6.67
C ALA A 368 -2.85 -44.01 5.27
N THR A 369 -2.18 -44.48 4.22
CA THR A 369 -2.59 -44.32 2.82
C THR A 369 -3.21 -45.59 2.22
N ASN A 370 -3.42 -46.64 3.01
CA ASN A 370 -3.80 -47.98 2.53
C ASN A 370 -2.86 -48.46 1.41
N ASN A 371 -1.57 -48.52 1.73
CA ASN A 371 -0.49 -48.89 0.82
C ASN A 371 -0.43 -48.03 -0.46
N PHE A 372 -0.56 -46.71 -0.30
CA PHE A 372 -0.56 -45.75 -1.40
C PHE A 372 -1.59 -46.10 -2.50
N SER A 373 -2.79 -46.55 -2.08
CA SER A 373 -3.88 -46.91 -2.98
C SER A 373 -4.21 -45.77 -3.95
N LEU A 374 -4.55 -46.13 -5.21
CA LEU A 374 -4.99 -45.16 -6.22
C LEU A 374 -6.27 -44.42 -5.79
N GLU A 375 -7.10 -45.03 -4.93
CA GLU A 375 -8.30 -44.39 -4.38
C GLU A 375 -7.96 -43.19 -3.48
N ASN A 376 -6.78 -43.21 -2.86
CA ASN A 376 -6.30 -42.14 -2.00
C ASN A 376 -5.45 -41.12 -2.75
N LYS A 377 -5.21 -41.29 -4.05
CA LYS A 377 -4.43 -40.33 -4.85
C LYS A 377 -5.24 -39.05 -5.05
N ILE A 378 -4.70 -37.92 -4.60
CA ILE A 378 -5.33 -36.59 -4.74
C ILE A 378 -4.63 -35.70 -5.77
N GLY A 379 -3.39 -36.00 -6.14
CA GLY A 379 -2.67 -35.21 -7.16
C GLY A 379 -1.38 -35.88 -7.62
N ALA A 380 -0.84 -35.41 -8.74
CA ALA A 380 0.49 -35.78 -9.22
C ALA A 380 1.14 -34.58 -9.92
N GLY A 381 2.40 -34.29 -9.60
CA GLY A 381 3.16 -33.18 -10.15
C GLY A 381 4.62 -33.58 -10.45
N SER A 382 5.44 -32.60 -10.84
CA SER A 382 6.87 -32.80 -11.14
C SER A 382 7.67 -33.36 -9.96
N PHE A 383 7.23 -33.07 -8.73
CA PHE A 383 7.91 -33.44 -7.49
C PHE A 383 7.35 -34.70 -6.82
N GLY A 384 6.37 -35.37 -7.43
CA GLY A 384 5.84 -36.63 -6.92
C GLY A 384 4.32 -36.75 -6.96
N VAL A 385 3.83 -37.81 -6.32
CA VAL A 385 2.40 -38.11 -6.20
C VAL A 385 1.94 -37.77 -4.79
N VAL A 386 0.78 -37.15 -4.67
CA VAL A 386 0.19 -36.76 -3.38
C VAL A 386 -0.99 -37.67 -3.09
N TYR A 387 -0.99 -38.25 -1.89
CA TYR A 387 -2.02 -39.14 -1.39
C TYR A 387 -2.70 -38.52 -0.17
N ARG A 388 -4.02 -38.67 -0.05
CA ARG A 388 -4.72 -38.45 1.21
C ARG A 388 -4.41 -39.63 2.13
N GLY A 389 -4.14 -39.33 3.40
CA GLY A 389 -3.98 -40.35 4.42
C GLY A 389 -4.62 -39.94 5.73
N LYS A 390 -4.78 -40.91 6.62
CA LYS A 390 -5.21 -40.66 7.99
C LYS A 390 -4.20 -41.28 8.95
N LEU A 391 -3.52 -40.43 9.74
CA LEU A 391 -2.53 -40.87 10.72
C LEU A 391 -3.21 -41.67 11.85
N TRP A 392 -2.41 -42.41 12.61
CA TRP A 392 -2.86 -43.27 13.71
C TRP A 392 -3.59 -42.49 14.83
N ASP A 393 -3.29 -41.21 14.99
CA ASP A 393 -3.94 -40.30 15.94
C ASP A 393 -5.21 -39.64 15.39
N GLY A 394 -5.60 -39.96 14.16
CA GLY A 394 -6.82 -39.49 13.51
C GLY A 394 -6.67 -38.22 12.69
N ARG A 395 -5.48 -37.60 12.62
CA ARG A 395 -5.24 -36.43 11.75
C ARG A 395 -5.38 -36.80 10.26
N ASP A 396 -6.20 -36.07 9.52
CA ASP A 396 -6.24 -36.12 8.06
C ASP A 396 -5.04 -35.36 7.46
N VAL A 397 -4.28 -36.02 6.59
CA VAL A 397 -3.03 -35.50 6.02
C VAL A 397 -2.94 -35.69 4.52
N ALA A 398 -2.13 -34.86 3.87
CA ALA A 398 -1.69 -35.03 2.50
C ALA A 398 -0.21 -35.50 2.49
N ILE A 399 0.08 -36.63 1.88
CA ILE A 399 1.39 -37.27 1.87
C ILE A 399 1.95 -37.18 0.45
N LYS A 400 2.94 -36.33 0.25
CA LYS A 400 3.67 -36.16 -1.01
C LYS A 400 4.84 -37.14 -1.02
N ARG A 401 4.79 -38.11 -1.94
CA ARG A 401 5.84 -39.12 -2.13
C ARG A 401 6.58 -38.85 -3.43
N GLY A 402 7.90 -38.69 -3.37
CA GLY A 402 8.73 -38.64 -4.57
C GLY A 402 8.65 -39.95 -5.35
N GLU A 403 8.56 -39.91 -6.68
CA GLU A 403 8.55 -41.16 -7.47
C GLU A 403 9.88 -41.92 -7.31
N THR A 404 9.80 -43.18 -6.88
CA THR A 404 10.90 -44.15 -6.84
C THR A 404 11.19 -44.66 -8.26
N GLY A 405 12.23 -44.12 -8.93
CA GLY A 405 12.59 -44.55 -10.29
C GLY A 405 14.07 -44.37 -10.62
N LEU A 406 14.65 -45.34 -11.32
CA LEU A 406 16.09 -45.56 -11.61
C LEU A 406 16.81 -44.47 -12.45
N LYS A 407 16.21 -43.29 -12.70
CA LYS A 407 16.83 -42.23 -13.50
C LYS A 407 17.59 -41.24 -12.62
N MET A 408 18.88 -41.51 -12.44
CA MET A 408 19.82 -40.76 -11.58
C MET A 408 19.77 -39.22 -11.69
N LYS A 409 19.59 -38.63 -12.89
CA LYS A 409 19.49 -37.16 -13.04
C LYS A 409 18.21 -36.55 -12.45
N LYS A 410 17.08 -37.27 -12.49
CA LYS A 410 15.82 -36.81 -11.88
C LYS A 410 15.82 -36.99 -10.36
N PHE A 411 16.65 -37.89 -9.84
CA PHE A 411 16.74 -38.15 -8.41
C PHE A 411 17.34 -36.94 -7.67
N GLN A 412 18.43 -36.36 -8.20
CA GLN A 412 19.14 -35.25 -7.54
C GLN A 412 18.33 -33.94 -7.48
N GLU A 413 17.56 -33.61 -8.53
CA GLU A 413 16.64 -32.46 -8.52
C GLU A 413 15.48 -32.66 -7.52
N LYS A 414 15.01 -33.90 -7.35
CA LYS A 414 13.93 -34.25 -6.42
C LYS A 414 14.39 -34.27 -4.96
N GLU A 415 15.59 -34.77 -4.70
CA GLU A 415 16.24 -34.73 -3.38
C GLU A 415 16.46 -33.28 -2.94
N SER A 416 16.97 -32.43 -3.84
CA SER A 416 17.11 -30.99 -3.57
C SER A 416 15.77 -30.30 -3.30
N ALA A 417 14.69 -30.67 -3.99
CA ALA A 417 13.35 -30.12 -3.74
C ALA A 417 12.80 -30.56 -2.38
N PHE A 418 13.00 -31.82 -1.99
CA PHE A 418 12.64 -32.34 -0.67
C PHE A 418 13.39 -31.61 0.45
N GLU A 419 14.72 -31.50 0.34
CA GLU A 419 15.55 -30.81 1.33
C GLU A 419 15.19 -29.33 1.45
N SER A 420 14.97 -28.66 0.31
CA SER A 420 14.54 -27.26 0.26
C SER A 420 13.21 -27.07 1.00
N GLU A 421 12.22 -27.88 0.66
CA GLU A 421 10.88 -27.79 1.23
C GLU A 421 10.87 -28.11 2.74
N LEU A 422 11.64 -29.11 3.17
CA LEU A 422 11.84 -29.42 4.60
C LEU A 422 12.56 -28.28 5.34
N ALA A 423 13.59 -27.69 4.75
CA ALA A 423 14.37 -26.60 5.35
C ALA A 423 13.54 -25.33 5.55
N PHE A 424 12.65 -25.00 4.61
CA PHE A 424 11.77 -23.83 4.70
C PHE A 424 10.58 -24.10 5.61
N LEU A 425 9.80 -25.15 5.35
CA LEU A 425 8.53 -25.38 6.06
C LEU A 425 8.71 -25.79 7.52
N SER A 426 9.87 -26.34 7.91
CA SER A 426 10.17 -26.57 9.33
C SER A 426 10.26 -25.28 10.16
N ARG A 427 10.43 -24.12 9.50
CA ARG A 427 10.63 -22.81 10.14
C ARG A 427 9.50 -21.82 9.88
N LEU A 428 8.63 -22.10 8.91
CA LEU A 428 7.55 -21.20 8.49
C LEU A 428 6.23 -21.63 9.13
N HIS A 429 5.63 -20.72 9.89
CA HIS A 429 4.32 -20.93 10.51
C HIS A 429 3.45 -19.70 10.29
N HIS A 430 2.50 -19.82 9.37
CA HIS A 430 1.58 -18.74 9.05
C HIS A 430 0.24 -19.30 8.57
N LYS A 431 -0.86 -18.65 8.95
CA LYS A 431 -2.24 -19.09 8.62
C LYS A 431 -2.54 -19.19 7.12
N HIS A 432 -1.76 -18.49 6.29
CA HIS A 432 -1.91 -18.48 4.83
C HIS A 432 -0.81 -19.28 4.10
N LEU A 433 -0.09 -20.14 4.82
CA LEU A 433 0.85 -21.11 4.26
C LEU A 433 0.43 -22.53 4.67
N VAL A 434 0.64 -23.50 3.78
CA VAL A 434 0.35 -24.91 4.11
C VAL A 434 1.33 -25.41 5.17
N LYS A 435 0.81 -25.95 6.27
CA LYS A 435 1.62 -26.47 7.37
C LYS A 435 2.20 -27.85 7.04
N LEU A 436 3.51 -27.98 7.19
CA LEU A 436 4.19 -29.28 7.27
C LEU A 436 3.90 -29.93 8.63
N VAL A 437 3.26 -31.09 8.60
CA VAL A 437 2.98 -31.90 9.79
C VAL A 437 4.20 -32.75 10.15
N GLY A 438 4.83 -33.34 9.15
CA GLY A 438 5.96 -34.25 9.35
C GLY A 438 6.64 -34.62 8.04
N TYR A 439 7.63 -35.50 8.16
CA TYR A 439 8.41 -36.02 7.03
C TYR A 439 8.84 -37.46 7.33
N CYS A 440 9.20 -38.19 6.28
CA CYS A 440 9.79 -39.52 6.36
C CYS A 440 11.06 -39.55 5.50
N GLU A 441 12.16 -39.96 6.11
CA GLU A 441 13.45 -40.19 5.48
C GLU A 441 13.96 -41.58 5.85
N GLU A 442 13.59 -42.59 5.06
CA GLU A 442 13.98 -43.99 5.28
C GLU A 442 14.54 -44.61 4.00
N GLY A 443 15.84 -44.91 3.97
CA GLY A 443 16.49 -45.45 2.77
C GLY A 443 16.39 -44.47 1.60
N ASP A 444 15.77 -44.90 0.49
CA ASP A 444 15.51 -44.08 -0.71
C ASP A 444 14.14 -43.37 -0.66
N GLU A 445 13.35 -43.57 0.38
CA GLU A 445 12.05 -42.96 0.53
C GLU A 445 12.18 -41.53 1.08
N ARG A 446 11.58 -40.58 0.37
CA ARG A 446 11.48 -39.17 0.77
C ARG A 446 10.02 -38.75 0.66
N LEU A 447 9.37 -38.58 1.82
CA LEU A 447 7.97 -38.19 1.89
C LEU A 447 7.78 -36.97 2.79
N LEU A 448 6.93 -36.05 2.34
CA LEU A 448 6.52 -34.89 3.11
C LEU A 448 5.03 -35.03 3.45
N VAL A 449 4.69 -34.74 4.71
CA VAL A 449 3.35 -34.90 5.25
C VAL A 449 2.82 -33.53 5.64
N TYR A 450 1.73 -33.10 5.00
CA TYR A 450 1.10 -31.80 5.20
C TYR A 450 -0.28 -31.97 5.81
N GLU A 451 -0.82 -30.88 6.35
CA GLU A 451 -2.24 -30.83 6.68
C GLU A 451 -3.09 -31.00 5.41
N TYR A 452 -4.22 -31.70 5.51
CA TYR A 452 -5.08 -31.95 4.35
C TYR A 452 -5.97 -30.74 4.02
N MET A 453 -5.81 -30.19 2.82
CA MET A 453 -6.63 -29.10 2.28
C MET A 453 -7.91 -29.65 1.65
N LYS A 454 -9.00 -29.65 2.44
CA LYS A 454 -10.26 -30.33 2.09
C LYS A 454 -10.88 -29.84 0.77
N ASN A 455 -10.71 -28.57 0.43
CA ASN A 455 -11.28 -28.00 -0.79
C ASN A 455 -10.27 -28.00 -1.96
N GLY A 456 -9.10 -28.62 -1.84
CA GLY A 456 -8.18 -28.76 -2.98
C GLY A 456 -7.59 -27.44 -3.50
N ALA A 457 -7.20 -27.40 -4.77
CA ALA A 457 -6.50 -26.26 -5.37
C ALA A 457 -7.45 -25.24 -6.02
N LEU A 458 -7.10 -23.95 -5.93
CA LEU A 458 -7.83 -22.86 -6.58
C LEU A 458 -8.01 -23.08 -8.09
N TYR A 459 -6.96 -23.60 -8.76
CA TYR A 459 -6.99 -23.93 -10.19
C TYR A 459 -8.19 -24.81 -10.56
N ASP A 460 -8.46 -25.84 -9.77
CA ASP A 460 -9.50 -26.82 -10.09
C ASP A 460 -10.89 -26.17 -10.01
N HIS A 461 -11.14 -25.32 -9.00
CA HIS A 461 -12.42 -24.62 -8.87
C HIS A 461 -12.65 -23.57 -9.96
N LEU A 462 -11.60 -22.89 -10.40
CA LEU A 462 -11.72 -21.82 -11.39
C LEU A 462 -11.88 -22.36 -12.81
N HIS A 463 -11.21 -23.49 -13.11
CA HIS A 463 -11.07 -24.05 -14.45
C HIS A 463 -11.74 -25.42 -14.63
N ASP A 464 -12.60 -25.85 -13.68
CA ASP A 464 -13.44 -27.04 -13.84
C ASP A 464 -14.36 -26.87 -15.06
N LYS A 465 -14.50 -27.93 -15.86
CA LYS A 465 -15.45 -28.00 -16.97
C LYS A 465 -16.90 -27.92 -16.51
N ASN A 466 -17.18 -28.30 -15.27
CA ASN A 466 -18.51 -28.21 -14.66
C ASN A 466 -18.79 -26.83 -14.06
N ASN A 467 -17.80 -25.93 -13.98
CA ASN A 467 -17.99 -24.56 -13.53
C ASN A 467 -18.49 -23.67 -14.69
N VAL A 468 -19.79 -23.76 -14.96
CA VAL A 468 -20.44 -23.12 -16.12
C VAL A 468 -21.40 -21.98 -15.76
N GLU A 469 -22.00 -22.01 -14.57
CA GLU A 469 -23.04 -21.07 -14.12
C GLU A 469 -22.69 -20.43 -12.78
N LYS A 470 -23.37 -19.32 -12.42
CA LYS A 470 -23.11 -18.58 -11.18
C LYS A 470 -23.23 -19.43 -9.91
N SER A 471 -24.14 -20.39 -9.88
CA SER A 471 -24.33 -21.31 -8.74
C SER A 471 -23.37 -22.50 -8.72
N SER A 472 -22.60 -22.72 -9.80
CA SER A 472 -21.73 -23.91 -9.94
C SER A 472 -20.54 -23.92 -8.98
N SER A 473 -20.10 -22.76 -8.50
CA SER A 473 -18.97 -22.63 -7.60
C SER A 473 -19.15 -21.44 -6.66
N ILE A 474 -18.74 -21.59 -5.40
CA ILE A 474 -18.66 -20.47 -4.45
C ILE A 474 -17.68 -19.39 -4.91
N LEU A 475 -16.74 -19.74 -5.80
CA LEU A 475 -15.82 -18.78 -6.41
C LEU A 475 -16.51 -17.86 -7.41
N ASN A 476 -17.76 -18.12 -7.82
CA ASN A 476 -18.50 -17.24 -8.71
C ASN A 476 -19.13 -16.06 -7.93
N SER A 477 -18.29 -15.43 -7.09
CA SER A 477 -18.55 -14.23 -6.29
C SER A 477 -17.27 -13.39 -6.26
N TRP A 478 -17.36 -12.11 -6.61
CA TRP A 478 -16.19 -11.21 -6.60
C TRP A 478 -15.55 -11.12 -5.24
N LYS A 479 -16.37 -10.93 -4.20
CA LYS A 479 -15.95 -10.96 -2.80
C LYS A 479 -15.13 -12.20 -2.45
N MET A 480 -15.58 -13.38 -2.88
CA MET A 480 -14.87 -14.64 -2.59
C MET A 480 -13.52 -14.72 -3.33
N ARG A 481 -13.48 -14.29 -4.59
CA ARG A 481 -12.23 -14.23 -5.38
C ARG A 481 -11.23 -13.25 -4.77
N ILE A 482 -11.69 -12.06 -4.35
CA ILE A 482 -10.86 -11.04 -3.70
C ILE A 482 -10.33 -11.54 -2.35
N LYS A 483 -11.17 -12.20 -1.56
CA LYS A 483 -10.74 -12.81 -0.29
C LYS A 483 -9.62 -13.83 -0.48
N ILE A 484 -9.74 -14.72 -1.48
CA ILE A 484 -8.71 -15.71 -1.80
C ILE A 484 -7.41 -15.05 -2.25
N ALA A 485 -7.52 -14.03 -3.11
CA ALA A 485 -6.37 -13.23 -3.54
C ALA A 485 -5.66 -12.58 -2.33
N LEU A 486 -6.42 -12.00 -1.41
CA LEU A 486 -5.91 -11.38 -0.19
C LEU A 486 -5.21 -12.40 0.71
N ASP A 487 -5.85 -13.54 0.97
CA ASP A 487 -5.30 -14.61 1.79
C ASP A 487 -3.96 -15.12 1.21
N ALA A 488 -3.91 -15.40 -0.10
CA ALA A 488 -2.68 -15.80 -0.78
C ALA A 488 -1.59 -14.70 -0.70
N SER A 489 -1.98 -13.44 -0.89
CA SER A 489 -1.07 -12.28 -0.82
C SER A 489 -0.44 -12.12 0.56
N ARG A 490 -1.21 -12.30 1.64
CA ARG A 490 -0.69 -12.31 3.02
C ARG A 490 0.30 -13.44 3.25
N GLY A 491 0.07 -14.61 2.64
CA GLY A 491 1.02 -15.73 2.65
C GLY A 491 2.35 -15.36 2.01
N ILE A 492 2.31 -14.72 0.83
CA ILE A 492 3.50 -14.30 0.08
C ILE A 492 4.23 -13.15 0.78
N GLU A 493 3.49 -12.19 1.33
CA GLU A 493 4.05 -11.08 2.11
C GLU A 493 4.86 -11.60 3.31
N TYR A 494 4.34 -12.61 4.02
CA TYR A 494 5.06 -13.26 5.11
C TYR A 494 6.43 -13.80 4.66
N LEU A 495 6.51 -14.42 3.48
CA LEU A 495 7.76 -14.94 2.92
C LEU A 495 8.75 -13.82 2.56
N HIS A 496 8.27 -12.69 2.06
CA HIS A 496 9.13 -11.61 1.56
C HIS A 496 9.59 -10.65 2.66
N ASN A 497 8.68 -10.26 3.54
CA ASN A 497 8.90 -9.14 4.48
C ASN A 497 9.28 -9.62 5.89
N TYR A 498 8.85 -10.83 6.28
CA TYR A 498 8.98 -11.31 7.66
C TYR A 498 9.98 -12.48 7.80
N ALA A 499 10.24 -13.24 6.74
CA ALA A 499 11.31 -14.22 6.74
C ALA A 499 12.68 -13.53 6.60
N VAL A 500 13.66 -13.99 7.39
CA VAL A 500 15.03 -13.47 7.37
C VAL A 500 16.02 -14.62 7.14
N PRO A 501 16.70 -14.67 5.98
CA PRO A 501 16.52 -13.83 4.79
C PRO A 501 15.15 -14.03 4.11
N PRO A 502 14.71 -13.09 3.22
CA PRO A 502 13.48 -13.24 2.45
C PRO A 502 13.45 -14.56 1.69
N ILE A 503 12.29 -15.18 1.55
CA ILE A 503 12.12 -16.44 0.81
C ILE A 503 11.37 -16.12 -0.48
N ILE A 504 11.96 -16.49 -1.62
CA ILE A 504 11.36 -16.35 -2.95
C ILE A 504 10.81 -17.70 -3.37
N HIS A 505 9.49 -17.79 -3.57
CA HIS A 505 8.77 -19.02 -3.80
C HIS A 505 9.07 -19.63 -5.18
N ARG A 506 9.15 -18.79 -6.22
CA ARG A 506 9.43 -19.08 -7.65
C ARG A 506 8.34 -19.78 -8.43
N ASP A 507 7.34 -20.35 -7.78
CA ASP A 507 6.25 -21.08 -8.46
C ASP A 507 4.87 -20.69 -7.92
N ILE A 508 4.62 -19.39 -7.79
CA ILE A 508 3.30 -18.85 -7.46
C ILE A 508 2.37 -19.05 -8.66
N LYS A 509 1.34 -19.87 -8.48
CA LYS A 509 0.31 -20.20 -9.47
C LYS A 509 -0.95 -20.71 -8.78
N SER A 510 -2.09 -20.68 -9.47
CA SER A 510 -3.39 -21.08 -8.91
C SER A 510 -3.45 -22.56 -8.48
N SER A 511 -2.60 -23.45 -8.99
CA SER A 511 -2.53 -24.85 -8.52
C SER A 511 -1.73 -25.04 -7.23
N ASN A 512 -0.93 -24.04 -6.84
CA ASN A 512 -0.17 -24.00 -5.58
C ASN A 512 -0.84 -23.11 -4.52
N ILE A 513 -2.08 -22.67 -4.76
CA ILE A 513 -2.93 -21.99 -3.78
C ILE A 513 -4.04 -22.95 -3.41
N LEU A 514 -3.95 -23.54 -2.23
CA LEU A 514 -4.90 -24.54 -1.74
C LEU A 514 -5.94 -23.90 -0.80
N LEU A 515 -7.10 -24.53 -0.72
CA LEU A 515 -8.25 -24.05 0.04
C LEU A 515 -8.54 -25.02 1.19
N ASP A 516 -8.52 -24.50 2.42
CA ASP A 516 -8.91 -25.29 3.59
C ASP A 516 -10.44 -25.45 3.70
N SER A 517 -10.92 -26.16 4.73
CA SER A 517 -12.35 -26.42 4.93
C SER A 517 -13.22 -25.17 5.07
N ASN A 518 -12.63 -24.04 5.46
CA ASN A 518 -13.29 -22.74 5.63
C ASN A 518 -13.09 -21.83 4.41
N TRP A 519 -12.54 -22.38 3.32
CA TRP A 519 -12.19 -21.65 2.10
C TRP A 519 -11.17 -20.53 2.32
N VAL A 520 -10.27 -20.70 3.30
CA VAL A 520 -9.11 -19.83 3.47
C VAL A 520 -8.01 -20.30 2.53
N ALA A 521 -7.42 -19.36 1.78
CA ALA A 521 -6.37 -19.68 0.85
C ALA A 521 -5.01 -19.83 1.55
N ARG A 522 -4.24 -20.84 1.14
CA ARG A 522 -2.90 -21.13 1.66
C ARG A 522 -1.93 -21.49 0.54
N VAL A 523 -0.77 -20.85 0.54
CA VAL A 523 0.30 -21.09 -0.45
C VAL A 523 1.04 -22.39 -0.11
N SER A 524 1.27 -23.23 -1.12
CA SER A 524 1.87 -24.57 -1.04
C SER A 524 3.01 -24.76 -2.05
N ASP A 525 3.71 -25.90 -1.95
CA ASP A 525 4.74 -26.38 -2.88
C ASP A 525 6.03 -25.52 -2.93
N PHE A 526 6.80 -25.59 -1.85
CA PHE A 526 8.07 -24.86 -1.69
C PHE A 526 9.28 -25.55 -2.35
N GLY A 527 9.06 -26.59 -3.15
CA GLY A 527 10.13 -27.41 -3.73
C GLY A 527 11.11 -26.63 -4.64
N LEU A 528 10.70 -25.47 -5.15
CA LEU A 528 11.56 -24.58 -5.95
C LEU A 528 12.09 -23.36 -5.18
N SER A 529 11.60 -23.13 -3.95
CA SER A 529 11.87 -21.91 -3.20
C SER A 529 13.35 -21.72 -2.89
N LEU A 530 13.78 -20.47 -2.74
CA LEU A 530 15.15 -20.10 -2.41
C LEU A 530 15.18 -18.95 -1.41
N MET A 531 16.24 -18.89 -0.61
CA MET A 531 16.55 -17.69 0.16
C MET A 531 17.02 -16.60 -0.81
N GLY A 532 16.44 -15.41 -0.68
CA GLY A 532 16.89 -14.22 -1.38
C GLY A 532 18.35 -13.89 -1.00
N PRO A 533 19.10 -13.25 -1.92
CA PRO A 533 20.47 -12.85 -1.63
C PRO A 533 20.50 -11.91 -0.41
N GLU A 534 21.44 -12.16 0.52
CA GLU A 534 21.83 -11.16 1.52
C GLU A 534 22.30 -9.90 0.76
N TYR A 535 22.00 -8.71 1.27
CA TYR A 535 22.22 -7.38 0.64
C TYR A 535 23.68 -7.07 0.17
N ASP A 536 24.60 -8.04 0.17
CA ASP A 536 26.03 -7.82 -0.03
C ASP A 536 26.80 -9.02 -0.67
N ARG A 537 26.16 -9.84 -1.52
CA ARG A 537 26.87 -10.92 -2.26
C ARG A 537 26.59 -10.91 -3.75
N ASP A 538 27.65 -11.16 -4.53
CA ASP A 538 27.66 -11.28 -5.98
C ASP A 538 26.49 -12.11 -6.52
N PHE A 539 25.66 -11.47 -7.35
CA PHE A 539 24.57 -12.09 -8.11
C PHE A 539 25.13 -13.22 -8.98
N ARG A 540 24.89 -14.48 -8.61
CA ARG A 540 25.13 -15.61 -9.52
C ARG A 540 23.90 -15.82 -10.38
N PRO A 541 24.02 -15.78 -11.73
CA PRO A 541 22.92 -16.14 -12.62
C PRO A 541 22.44 -17.55 -12.30
N MET A 542 21.18 -17.69 -11.89
CA MET A 542 20.55 -18.99 -11.66
C MET A 542 19.66 -19.33 -12.83
N LYS A 543 19.72 -20.59 -13.29
CA LYS A 543 18.85 -21.06 -14.38
C LYS A 543 17.39 -20.87 -13.99
N ALA A 544 16.64 -20.16 -14.85
CA ALA A 544 15.22 -19.95 -14.64
C ALA A 544 14.47 -21.29 -14.44
N ALA A 545 13.64 -21.33 -13.40
CA ALA A 545 12.72 -22.44 -13.12
C ALA A 545 11.40 -21.88 -12.57
N GLY A 546 10.30 -22.53 -12.93
CA GLY A 546 8.92 -22.16 -12.62
C GLY A 546 7.96 -22.70 -13.67
N THR A 547 6.68 -22.38 -13.55
CA THR A 547 5.63 -22.83 -14.48
C THR A 547 5.37 -21.83 -15.61
N VAL A 548 5.49 -22.28 -16.87
CA VAL A 548 5.25 -21.45 -18.06
C VAL A 548 3.89 -20.73 -17.99
N GLY A 549 3.88 -19.43 -18.26
CA GLY A 549 2.72 -18.55 -18.10
C GLY A 549 2.76 -17.71 -16.81
N TYR A 550 3.44 -18.19 -15.77
CA TYR A 550 3.61 -17.50 -14.48
C TYR A 550 5.04 -17.02 -14.25
N ILE A 551 6.00 -17.49 -15.06
CA ILE A 551 7.40 -17.10 -14.93
C ILE A 551 7.55 -15.63 -15.29
N ASP A 552 8.15 -14.89 -14.37
CA ASP A 552 8.60 -13.51 -14.57
C ASP A 552 9.52 -13.39 -15.81
N PRO A 553 9.16 -12.57 -16.82
CA PRO A 553 9.94 -12.41 -18.04
C PRO A 553 11.34 -11.80 -17.78
N GLU A 554 11.49 -10.93 -16.78
CA GLU A 554 12.76 -10.34 -16.40
C GLU A 554 13.69 -11.41 -15.81
N TYR A 555 13.16 -12.25 -14.92
CA TYR A 555 13.88 -13.39 -14.38
C TYR A 555 14.24 -14.42 -15.47
N TYR A 556 13.30 -14.73 -16.37
CA TYR A 556 13.54 -15.68 -17.46
C TYR A 556 14.62 -15.19 -18.43
N GLY A 557 14.58 -13.90 -18.79
CA GLY A 557 15.51 -13.30 -19.75
C GLY A 557 16.88 -12.97 -19.15
N LEU A 558 16.92 -12.44 -17.93
CA LEU A 558 18.14 -11.90 -17.31
C LEU A 558 18.74 -12.82 -16.24
N ASN A 559 18.06 -13.91 -15.87
CA ASN A 559 18.42 -14.78 -14.73
C ASN A 559 18.55 -14.00 -13.40
N VAL A 560 17.82 -12.89 -13.27
CA VAL A 560 17.77 -12.05 -12.07
C VAL A 560 16.54 -12.46 -11.27
N LEU A 561 16.75 -13.18 -10.17
CA LEU A 561 15.67 -13.61 -9.29
C LEU A 561 15.52 -12.63 -8.12
N THR A 562 14.32 -12.10 -7.94
CA THR A 562 13.99 -11.23 -6.80
C THR A 562 12.62 -11.58 -6.22
N THR A 563 12.24 -10.98 -5.09
CA THR A 563 10.88 -11.06 -4.55
C THR A 563 9.83 -10.56 -5.55
N LYS A 564 10.22 -9.68 -6.49
CA LYS A 564 9.35 -9.19 -7.57
C LYS A 564 8.99 -10.28 -8.59
N SER A 565 9.73 -11.37 -8.66
CA SER A 565 9.39 -12.50 -9.52
C SER A 565 8.16 -13.26 -9.02
N ASP A 566 7.98 -13.38 -7.71
CA ASP A 566 6.75 -13.92 -7.11
C ASP A 566 5.56 -12.96 -7.29
N VAL A 567 5.81 -11.65 -7.22
CA VAL A 567 4.78 -10.61 -7.49
C VAL A 567 4.21 -10.75 -8.89
N TYR A 568 5.04 -11.04 -9.90
CA TYR A 568 4.57 -11.31 -11.26
C TYR A 568 3.65 -12.54 -11.30
N GLY A 569 4.07 -13.66 -10.70
CA GLY A 569 3.25 -14.87 -10.62
C GLY A 569 1.91 -14.64 -9.92
N LEU A 570 1.90 -13.85 -8.84
CA LEU A 570 0.67 -13.42 -8.16
C LEU A 570 -0.21 -12.57 -9.10
N GLY A 571 0.37 -11.62 -9.83
CA GLY A 571 -0.35 -10.81 -10.83
C GLY A 571 -1.09 -11.66 -11.86
N VAL A 572 -0.44 -12.73 -12.35
CA VAL A 572 -1.08 -13.70 -13.26
C VAL A 572 -2.26 -14.40 -12.57
N VAL A 573 -2.12 -14.83 -11.31
CA VAL A 573 -3.24 -15.42 -10.54
C VAL A 573 -4.40 -14.44 -10.36
N LEU A 574 -4.12 -13.16 -10.10
CA LEU A 574 -5.16 -12.13 -10.01
C LEU A 574 -5.91 -11.97 -11.34
N LEU A 575 -5.20 -11.99 -12.47
CA LEU A 575 -5.83 -11.97 -13.80
C LEU A 575 -6.65 -13.24 -14.08
N GLU A 576 -6.22 -14.42 -13.63
CA GLU A 576 -7.04 -15.63 -13.71
C GLU A 576 -8.33 -15.45 -12.90
N LEU A 577 -8.25 -14.93 -11.68
CA LEU A 577 -9.41 -14.66 -10.83
C LEU A 577 -10.37 -13.64 -11.47
N LEU A 578 -9.88 -12.61 -12.15
CA LEU A 578 -10.73 -11.63 -12.85
C LEU A 578 -11.40 -12.22 -14.09
N THR A 579 -10.65 -12.99 -14.88
CA THR A 579 -11.10 -13.40 -16.23
C THR A 579 -11.75 -14.78 -16.27
N GLY A 580 -11.47 -15.63 -15.27
CA GLY A 580 -11.82 -17.04 -15.30
C GLY A 580 -11.04 -17.84 -16.35
N LYS A 581 -10.03 -17.25 -17.01
CA LYS A 581 -9.22 -17.89 -18.04
C LYS A 581 -7.93 -18.42 -17.43
N ARG A 582 -7.42 -19.51 -18.01
CA ARG A 582 -6.12 -20.08 -17.65
C ARG A 582 -4.99 -19.11 -18.00
N ALA A 583 -3.90 -19.13 -17.25
CA ALA A 583 -2.70 -18.33 -17.54
C ALA A 583 -2.25 -18.38 -19.03
N ILE A 584 -2.37 -19.55 -19.67
CA ILE A 584 -2.26 -19.70 -21.13
C ILE A 584 -3.49 -20.44 -21.63
N PHE A 585 -4.19 -19.85 -22.60
CA PHE A 585 -5.39 -20.41 -23.20
C PHE A 585 -5.38 -20.25 -24.73
N LYS A 586 -6.31 -20.90 -25.43
CA LYS A 586 -6.55 -20.69 -26.86
C LYS A 586 -7.88 -19.95 -27.02
N SER A 587 -7.93 -18.95 -27.90
CA SER A 587 -9.17 -18.19 -28.13
C SER A 587 -10.19 -19.02 -28.91
N ASP A 588 -11.45 -19.01 -28.46
CA ASP A 588 -12.55 -19.86 -28.95
C ASP A 588 -13.14 -19.41 -30.31
N GLY A 589 -12.41 -18.62 -31.10
CA GLY A 589 -12.90 -17.99 -32.33
C GLY A 589 -12.30 -18.51 -33.65
N SER A 590 -11.35 -19.44 -33.61
CA SER A 590 -10.75 -19.98 -34.85
C SER A 590 -11.01 -21.48 -34.96
N GLU A 591 -11.72 -21.89 -36.02
CA GLU A 591 -12.03 -23.29 -36.34
C GLU A 591 -10.78 -24.19 -36.50
N ASN A 592 -9.57 -23.61 -36.52
CA ASN A 592 -8.29 -24.31 -36.59
C ASN A 592 -7.44 -24.28 -35.29
N GLY A 593 -8.02 -23.88 -34.16
CA GLY A 593 -7.32 -23.84 -32.86
C GLY A 593 -6.33 -22.67 -32.79
N GLY A 594 -6.74 -21.58 -32.13
CA GLY A 594 -6.00 -20.33 -32.11
C GLY A 594 -4.60 -20.44 -31.50
N ALA A 595 -3.75 -19.46 -31.82
CA ALA A 595 -2.44 -19.34 -31.19
C ALA A 595 -2.60 -19.28 -29.66
N PRO A 596 -1.70 -19.93 -28.89
CA PRO A 596 -1.69 -19.79 -27.44
C PRO A 596 -1.56 -18.32 -27.06
N THR A 597 -2.45 -17.83 -26.19
CA THR A 597 -2.47 -16.45 -25.71
C THR A 597 -2.31 -16.44 -24.19
N SER A 598 -1.45 -15.56 -23.69
CA SER A 598 -1.30 -15.34 -22.25
C SER A 598 -2.49 -14.54 -21.72
N VAL A 599 -2.92 -14.83 -20.48
CA VAL A 599 -3.93 -14.00 -19.80
C VAL A 599 -3.45 -12.55 -19.63
N VAL A 600 -2.13 -12.34 -19.51
CA VAL A 600 -1.51 -11.00 -19.45
C VAL A 600 -1.77 -10.23 -20.74
N ASP A 601 -1.43 -10.81 -21.89
CA ASP A 601 -1.60 -10.19 -23.22
C ASP A 601 -3.07 -9.92 -23.55
N PHE A 602 -3.97 -10.76 -23.03
CA PHE A 602 -5.42 -10.60 -23.21
C PHE A 602 -6.00 -9.50 -22.31
N ALA A 603 -5.65 -9.49 -21.03
CA ALA A 603 -6.32 -8.67 -20.02
C ALA A 603 -5.72 -7.27 -19.87
N VAL A 604 -4.39 -7.16 -19.82
CA VAL A 604 -3.69 -5.90 -19.51
C VAL A 604 -4.08 -4.76 -20.48
N PRO A 605 -4.10 -4.95 -21.81
CA PRO A 605 -4.49 -3.88 -22.72
C PRO A 605 -5.92 -3.37 -22.49
N ALA A 606 -6.86 -4.26 -22.15
CA ALA A 606 -8.24 -3.88 -21.86
C ALA A 606 -8.35 -3.12 -20.52
N ILE A 607 -7.57 -3.52 -19.51
CA ILE A 607 -7.50 -2.81 -18.22
C ILE A 607 -6.95 -1.39 -18.43
N MET A 608 -5.87 -1.24 -19.19
CA MET A 608 -5.28 0.07 -19.51
C MET A 608 -6.24 0.98 -20.28
N ALA A 609 -7.08 0.40 -21.14
CA ALA A 609 -8.10 1.13 -21.90
C ALA A 609 -9.36 1.49 -21.08
N GLY A 610 -9.44 1.11 -19.80
CA GLY A 610 -10.63 1.30 -18.97
C GLY A 610 -11.80 0.39 -19.37
N GLU A 611 -11.54 -0.69 -20.09
CA GLU A 611 -12.55 -1.61 -20.64
C GLU A 611 -12.66 -2.90 -19.80
N MET A 612 -12.56 -2.78 -18.47
CA MET A 612 -12.55 -3.91 -17.53
C MET A 612 -13.69 -4.90 -17.78
N GLY A 613 -14.91 -4.39 -18.02
CA GLY A 613 -16.10 -5.22 -18.25
C GLY A 613 -15.99 -6.22 -19.42
N LYS A 614 -15.06 -6.01 -20.37
CA LYS A 614 -14.85 -6.94 -21.50
C LYS A 614 -14.11 -8.21 -21.11
N ILE A 615 -13.31 -8.17 -20.04
CA ILE A 615 -12.44 -9.28 -19.64
C ILE A 615 -12.98 -10.07 -18.47
N LEU A 616 -13.94 -9.53 -17.72
CA LEU A 616 -14.47 -10.15 -16.52
C LEU A 616 -15.18 -11.48 -16.81
N ASP A 617 -15.00 -12.41 -15.88
CA ASP A 617 -15.63 -13.71 -15.92
C ASP A 617 -17.15 -13.61 -15.85
N LYS A 618 -17.80 -13.92 -16.97
CA LYS A 618 -19.26 -13.86 -17.12
C LYS A 618 -20.00 -14.79 -16.15
N ARG A 619 -19.34 -15.81 -15.60
CA ARG A 619 -19.94 -16.76 -14.64
C ARG A 619 -20.30 -16.10 -13.31
N VAL A 620 -19.62 -15.01 -12.92
CA VAL A 620 -19.93 -14.28 -11.67
C VAL A 620 -21.23 -13.46 -11.80
N GLY A 621 -21.63 -13.14 -13.04
CA GLY A 621 -22.77 -12.28 -13.35
C GLY A 621 -22.38 -10.80 -13.49
N PRO A 622 -23.37 -9.91 -13.70
CA PRO A 622 -23.13 -8.48 -13.82
C PRO A 622 -22.57 -7.92 -12.51
N LEU A 623 -21.65 -6.96 -12.62
CA LEU A 623 -21.11 -6.24 -11.48
C LEU A 623 -22.20 -5.42 -10.79
N GLU A 624 -22.30 -5.57 -9.47
CA GLU A 624 -23.06 -4.66 -8.65
C GLU A 624 -22.28 -3.35 -8.45
N VAL A 625 -22.98 -2.24 -8.17
CA VAL A 625 -22.37 -0.90 -8.11
C VAL A 625 -21.22 -0.82 -7.10
N HIS A 626 -21.35 -1.51 -5.96
CA HIS A 626 -20.33 -1.56 -4.91
C HIS A 626 -19.18 -2.53 -5.23
N GLU A 627 -19.42 -3.54 -6.08
CA GLU A 627 -18.38 -4.47 -6.54
C GLU A 627 -17.52 -3.88 -7.67
N ALA A 628 -18.06 -2.92 -8.43
CA ALA A 628 -17.36 -2.33 -9.57
C ALA A 628 -16.04 -1.67 -9.17
N GLU A 629 -16.04 -0.84 -8.13
CA GLU A 629 -14.81 -0.19 -7.62
C GLU A 629 -13.81 -1.21 -7.06
N ALA A 630 -14.30 -2.22 -6.35
CA ALA A 630 -13.47 -3.29 -5.79
C ALA A 630 -12.75 -4.10 -6.89
N VAL A 631 -13.50 -4.53 -7.92
CA VAL A 631 -12.99 -5.32 -9.03
C VAL A 631 -12.05 -4.49 -9.91
N GLU A 632 -12.36 -3.21 -10.12
CA GLU A 632 -11.49 -2.29 -10.83
C GLU A 632 -10.14 -2.11 -10.11
N LEU A 633 -10.16 -1.91 -8.79
CA LEU A 633 -8.95 -1.86 -7.96
C LEU A 633 -8.11 -3.13 -8.08
N VAL A 634 -8.73 -4.31 -8.01
CA VAL A 634 -8.04 -5.61 -8.18
C VAL A 634 -7.42 -5.72 -9.58
N GLY A 635 -8.12 -5.25 -10.61
CA GLY A 635 -7.60 -5.20 -11.98
C GLY A 635 -6.36 -4.33 -12.13
N TYR A 636 -6.35 -3.14 -11.52
CA TYR A 636 -5.15 -2.29 -11.53
C TYR A 636 -4.00 -2.90 -10.75
N VAL A 637 -4.26 -3.51 -9.58
CA VAL A 637 -3.24 -4.24 -8.82
C VAL A 637 -2.65 -5.36 -9.68
N ALA A 638 -3.49 -6.15 -10.34
CA ALA A 638 -3.06 -7.25 -11.21
C ALA A 638 -2.19 -6.76 -12.37
N MET A 639 -2.60 -5.68 -13.05
CA MET A 639 -1.86 -5.04 -14.14
C MET A 639 -0.46 -4.58 -13.70
N HIS A 640 -0.36 -3.91 -12.55
CA HIS A 640 0.94 -3.44 -12.04
C HIS A 640 1.84 -4.58 -11.56
N CYS A 641 1.26 -5.66 -11.03
CA CYS A 641 2.02 -6.86 -10.65
C CYS A 641 2.72 -7.51 -11.85
N VAL A 642 2.14 -7.44 -13.05
CA VAL A 642 2.67 -8.07 -14.28
C VAL A 642 3.51 -7.13 -15.15
N ASN A 643 3.95 -5.97 -14.62
CA ASN A 643 4.90 -5.09 -15.30
C ASN A 643 6.17 -5.84 -15.71
N LEU A 644 6.72 -5.52 -16.88
CA LEU A 644 7.91 -6.20 -17.42
C LEU A 644 9.14 -6.02 -16.52
N GLU A 645 9.39 -4.80 -16.03
CA GLU A 645 10.50 -4.50 -15.12
C GLU A 645 10.07 -4.70 -13.66
N GLY A 646 10.83 -5.50 -12.89
CA GLY A 646 10.49 -5.81 -11.51
C GLY A 646 10.48 -4.60 -10.57
N LYS A 647 11.25 -3.56 -10.90
CA LYS A 647 11.31 -2.30 -10.13
C LYS A 647 9.99 -1.51 -10.18
N ASP A 648 9.20 -1.69 -11.25
CA ASP A 648 7.93 -0.99 -11.47
C ASP A 648 6.72 -1.78 -10.94
N ARG A 649 6.97 -2.98 -10.38
CA ARG A 649 5.93 -3.77 -9.70
C ARG A 649 5.76 -3.27 -8.27
N PRO A 650 4.55 -3.34 -7.69
CA PRO A 650 4.32 -2.96 -6.30
C PRO A 650 5.04 -3.90 -5.31
N ASN A 651 5.18 -3.48 -4.05
CA ASN A 651 5.63 -4.37 -2.98
C ASN A 651 4.43 -5.17 -2.43
N MET A 652 4.69 -6.26 -1.71
CA MET A 652 3.62 -7.11 -1.18
C MET A 652 2.71 -6.40 -0.17
N ALA A 653 3.23 -5.44 0.61
CA ALA A 653 2.43 -4.70 1.58
C ALA A 653 1.39 -3.80 0.89
N ASP A 654 1.77 -3.12 -0.19
CA ASP A 654 0.84 -2.33 -1.00
C ASP A 654 -0.20 -3.23 -1.69
N ILE A 655 0.18 -4.42 -2.16
CA ILE A 655 -0.77 -5.38 -2.75
C ILE A 655 -1.80 -5.82 -1.70
N VAL A 656 -1.35 -6.22 -0.51
CA VAL A 656 -2.23 -6.64 0.59
C VAL A 656 -3.17 -5.50 0.99
N ALA A 657 -2.66 -4.28 1.18
CA ALA A 657 -3.49 -3.12 1.55
C ALA A 657 -4.57 -2.80 0.49
N ASN A 658 -4.24 -2.88 -0.80
CA ASN A 658 -5.22 -2.65 -1.86
C ASN A 658 -6.28 -3.76 -1.94
N LEU A 659 -5.89 -5.02 -1.71
CA LEU A 659 -6.84 -6.13 -1.67
C LEU A 659 -7.73 -6.13 -0.41
N GLU A 660 -7.22 -5.66 0.73
CA GLU A 660 -8.03 -5.39 1.93
C GLU A 660 -9.09 -4.34 1.62
N ARG A 661 -8.68 -3.20 1.06
CA ARG A 661 -9.62 -2.17 0.65
C ARG A 661 -10.65 -2.67 -0.37
N ALA A 662 -10.23 -3.46 -1.36
CA ALA A 662 -11.16 -4.05 -2.32
C ALA A 662 -12.18 -4.99 -1.64
N LEU A 663 -11.76 -5.73 -0.62
CA LEU A 663 -12.67 -6.60 0.14
C LEU A 663 -13.68 -5.78 0.96
N ASP A 664 -13.23 -4.71 1.62
CA ASP A 664 -14.09 -3.82 2.41
C ASP A 664 -15.16 -3.16 1.54
N LEU A 665 -14.81 -2.73 0.33
CA LEU A 665 -15.77 -2.19 -0.65
C LEU A 665 -16.87 -3.20 -1.04
N CYS A 666 -16.61 -4.50 -0.93
CA CYS A 666 -17.63 -5.55 -1.13
C CYS A 666 -18.53 -5.78 0.10
N ASP A 667 -18.15 -5.31 1.29
CA ASP A 667 -18.85 -5.58 2.57
C ASP A 667 -19.92 -4.55 2.95
N ASP A 668 -19.86 -3.33 2.41
CA ASP A 668 -20.73 -2.18 2.77
C ASP A 668 -22.22 -2.29 2.35
N SER A 669 -22.75 -3.49 2.11
CA SER A 669 -24.11 -3.73 1.59
C SER A 669 -25.19 -4.10 2.63
N HIS A 670 -24.91 -4.08 3.94
CA HIS A 670 -25.94 -4.29 4.97
C HIS A 670 -26.34 -3.00 5.72
N GLY A 671 -26.96 -2.09 4.97
CA GLY A 671 -27.53 -0.85 5.51
C GLY A 671 -28.72 -0.33 4.70
N SER A 672 -29.54 -1.22 4.12
CA SER A 672 -30.79 -0.83 3.47
C SER A 672 -31.76 -0.28 4.52
N ILE A 673 -31.88 1.05 4.56
CA ILE A 673 -32.95 1.76 5.25
C ILE A 673 -34.27 1.21 4.71
N SER A 674 -34.96 0.42 5.54
CA SER A 674 -36.35 0.06 5.31
C SER A 674 -37.15 1.35 5.23
N SER A 675 -37.61 1.70 4.04
CA SER A 675 -38.62 2.71 3.81
C SER A 675 -39.93 2.21 4.42
N GLY A 676 -40.09 2.41 5.72
CA GLY A 676 -41.38 2.29 6.39
C GLY A 676 -42.32 3.35 5.86
N GLN A 677 -43.40 2.91 5.21
CA GLN A 677 -44.54 3.75 4.85
C GLN A 677 -45.04 4.49 6.09
N ILE A 678 -44.96 5.82 6.11
CA ILE A 678 -45.71 6.64 7.04
C ILE A 678 -47.07 6.91 6.41
N SER A 679 -48.06 6.18 6.89
CA SER A 679 -49.48 6.44 6.66
C SER A 679 -49.83 7.79 7.29
N ILE A 680 -50.25 8.74 6.47
CA ILE A 680 -50.85 9.99 6.94
C ILE A 680 -52.27 9.64 7.39
N ALA A 681 -52.50 9.69 8.71
CA ALA A 681 -53.84 9.73 9.28
C ALA A 681 -54.23 11.19 9.49
N SER A 682 -55.38 11.55 8.92
CA SER A 682 -56.08 12.80 9.06
C SER A 682 -56.59 12.99 10.49
N GLU A 683 -56.33 14.15 11.08
CA GLU A 683 -57.30 14.99 11.82
C GLU A 683 -56.74 16.41 11.98
#